data_AF-A0AB38B0F7-F1
#
_entry.id   AF-A0AB38B0F7-F1
#
_cell.length_a   1.000
_cell.length_b   1.000
_cell.length_c   1.000
_cell.angle_alpha   90.00
_cell.angle_beta   90.00
_cell.angle_gamma   90.00
#
_symmetry.space_group_name_H-M   'P 1'
#
loop_
_entity.id
_entity.type
_entity.pdbx_description
1 polymer ?
#
loop_
_entity_poly.entity_id
_entity_poly.type
_entity_poly.pdbx_seq_one_letter_code
_entity_poly.pdbx_strand_id
1 'polypeptide(L)'
;MSEEESNGSPLTSGDDPITREQDDLLNRASLVTAVAEEVAGMNADNGGVLAITGRWGTGKTSLVNLIADRLEHNETVRTIRFNPWFFSGTDQLMGFFFTELASQLQDTETKSKRFKKKSVSIADKFTRYSATLSPLKFIPFAGAALGAAQGISSGVSQAFGQQTSVHEQRAEIIESLNKLNGRIVVLIDDIDRLSQGEIRDLLRLVRLNGSFPRIIYILCFDRAVVEAALNGEGIDGSTYLEKIVRTSVEVPPATDESIADLLIRGITECLRDIPVGPLDESRWADVFWQVVRPLFATLREIKRFLSSLSLTARAVGEEVGIVDLIALEAIRVQRPRACDLISQNMSALTDIQSSYGRDDGIRARNEPSVQSIIELFPDNVGRSVVRLIFPAAQLYTENVWHGNDAQQAWKRDRRVAHAQLLRYYFHRELPEGAAPSVQVQMVAHAIGDEDELRAALSTIPDQLLEDVLDRLLAHLVSVPLGAIQSTVTVLLEMFQRLRVESKRFFDPGADYAVLRPVLKLMEQVEDQKSADRIARNAYDATSSFYARHRFIGLLGERGSSQSRIISPELELELRERLRSDISSAPASVLEKERELLRTVLQAVAHEDNESGLPLLEAAENPRVTAQLLSTGLTTTKRQTMGSVQVHREDRLAWDTLLLVYGNEERFRGAVAIMQASITAGEMEVDDRLSRALTLFEKYSSGWRPEEF
;
A
#
# COMPACT_ATOMS: atom_id res chain seq x y z
N MET A 1 -13.73 10.38 -36.23
CA MET A 1 -13.28 10.08 -34.86
C MET A 1 -14.04 11.03 -33.97
N SER A 2 -15.13 10.51 -33.42
CA SER A 2 -16.17 11.20 -32.65
C SER A 2 -15.73 11.44 -31.21
N GLU A 3 -16.32 12.45 -30.59
CA GLU A 3 -16.09 12.97 -29.23
C GLU A 3 -16.47 11.99 -28.08
N GLU A 4 -16.13 10.71 -28.19
CA GLU A 4 -16.43 9.68 -27.17
C GLU A 4 -15.27 9.38 -26.20
N GLU A 5 -14.08 9.95 -26.37
CA GLU A 5 -12.87 9.56 -25.60
C GLU A 5 -12.62 10.35 -24.28
N SER A 6 -13.61 11.04 -23.71
CA SER A 6 -13.40 11.85 -22.49
C SER A 6 -14.34 11.57 -21.31
N ASN A 7 -15.19 10.53 -21.36
CA ASN A 7 -15.91 10.11 -20.14
C ASN A 7 -15.08 9.04 -19.43
N GLY A 8 -14.39 9.42 -18.35
CA GLY A 8 -13.70 8.47 -17.47
C GLY A 8 -14.64 7.35 -16.99
N SER A 9 -14.09 6.18 -16.69
CA SER A 9 -14.89 5.00 -16.31
C SER A 9 -15.88 5.34 -15.18
N PRO A 10 -17.17 4.92 -15.29
CA PRO A 10 -18.18 5.13 -14.24
C PRO A 10 -17.80 4.54 -12.87
N LEU A 11 -16.86 3.58 -12.84
CA LEU A 11 -16.31 2.97 -11.63
C LEU A 11 -15.23 3.83 -10.95
N THR A 12 -14.54 4.67 -11.73
CA THR A 12 -13.48 5.57 -11.25
C THR A 12 -13.94 7.03 -11.14
N SER A 13 -15.19 7.32 -11.52
CA SER A 13 -15.83 8.61 -11.31
C SER A 13 -16.33 8.77 -9.87
N GLY A 14 -16.73 9.98 -9.49
CA GLY A 14 -17.16 10.32 -8.12
C GLY A 14 -18.27 9.43 -7.54
N ASP A 15 -18.53 9.59 -6.24
CA ASP A 15 -19.61 8.91 -5.48
C ASP A 15 -21.00 9.55 -5.75
N ASP A 16 -21.14 10.25 -6.88
CA ASP A 16 -22.37 10.91 -7.25
C ASP A 16 -23.43 9.89 -7.70
N PRO A 17 -24.69 10.06 -7.25
CA PRO A 17 -25.80 9.24 -7.72
C PRO A 17 -26.00 9.40 -9.23
N ILE A 18 -26.18 8.29 -9.94
CA ILE A 18 -26.42 8.31 -11.38
C ILE A 18 -27.78 8.96 -11.70
N THR A 19 -27.88 9.55 -12.89
CA THR A 19 -29.10 10.19 -13.38
C THR A 19 -29.66 9.57 -14.66
N ARG A 20 -28.88 8.72 -15.35
CA ARG A 20 -29.26 8.08 -16.61
C ARG A 20 -29.11 6.57 -16.54
N GLU A 21 -29.99 5.87 -17.23
CA GLU A 21 -30.03 4.40 -17.26
C GLU A 21 -28.75 3.77 -17.83
N GLN A 22 -28.08 4.44 -18.78
CA GLN A 22 -26.81 3.99 -19.37
C GLN A 22 -25.65 3.85 -18.36
N ASP A 23 -25.75 4.54 -17.22
CA ASP A 23 -24.72 4.52 -16.17
C ASP A 23 -25.02 3.45 -15.09
N ASP A 24 -26.07 2.64 -15.27
CA ASP A 24 -26.53 1.63 -14.32
C ASP A 24 -25.69 0.35 -14.34
N LEU A 25 -24.69 0.31 -13.47
CA LEU A 25 -23.79 -0.84 -13.31
C LEU A 25 -24.43 -2.07 -12.65
N LEU A 26 -25.63 -1.95 -12.05
CA LEU A 26 -26.29 -3.01 -11.30
C LEU A 26 -27.56 -3.52 -11.99
N ASN A 27 -27.82 -3.12 -13.25
CA ASN A 27 -28.94 -3.59 -14.07
C ASN A 27 -30.31 -3.50 -13.36
N ARG A 28 -30.59 -2.35 -12.73
CA ARG A 28 -31.83 -2.02 -12.01
C ARG A 28 -32.96 -1.50 -12.91
N ALA A 29 -32.73 -1.35 -14.21
CA ALA A 29 -33.72 -0.89 -15.20
C ALA A 29 -35.11 -1.54 -15.07
N SER A 30 -35.19 -2.85 -14.83
CA SER A 30 -36.46 -3.57 -14.67
C SER A 30 -37.23 -3.13 -13.42
N LEU A 31 -36.53 -2.95 -12.30
CA LEU A 31 -37.10 -2.42 -11.06
C LEU A 31 -37.55 -0.97 -11.23
N VAL A 32 -36.71 -0.13 -11.85
CA VAL A 32 -37.07 1.26 -12.18
C VAL A 32 -38.36 1.33 -12.99
N THR A 33 -38.48 0.46 -14.00
CA THR A 33 -39.67 0.38 -14.85
C THR A 33 -40.92 0.00 -14.05
N ALA A 34 -40.84 -1.07 -13.25
CA ALA A 34 -41.96 -1.53 -12.43
C ALA A 34 -42.43 -0.46 -11.43
N VAL A 35 -41.50 0.24 -10.76
CA VAL A 35 -41.85 1.30 -9.80
C VAL A 35 -42.45 2.51 -10.50
N ALA A 36 -41.90 2.92 -11.65
CA ALA A 36 -42.44 4.05 -12.41
C ALA A 36 -43.87 3.75 -12.93
N GLU A 37 -44.12 2.53 -13.39
CA GLU A 37 -45.46 2.09 -13.82
C GLU A 37 -46.46 2.06 -12.65
N GLU A 38 -46.06 1.54 -11.49
CA GLU A 38 -46.89 1.56 -10.28
C GLU A 38 -47.24 2.99 -9.85
N VAL A 39 -46.26 3.90 -9.82
CA VAL A 39 -46.48 5.32 -9.47
C VAL A 39 -47.39 6.00 -10.50
N ALA A 40 -47.22 5.70 -11.80
CA ALA A 40 -48.07 6.22 -12.86
C ALA A 40 -49.47 5.58 -12.86
N GLY A 41 -49.65 4.37 -12.32
CA GLY A 41 -50.92 3.67 -12.20
C GLY A 41 -51.69 3.98 -10.91
N MET A 42 -50.99 4.42 -9.85
CA MET A 42 -51.53 4.57 -8.51
C MET A 42 -52.80 5.44 -8.45
N ASN A 43 -53.81 4.95 -7.72
CA ASN A 43 -54.97 5.78 -7.35
C ASN A 43 -54.53 6.79 -6.29
N ALA A 44 -54.48 8.06 -6.68
CA ALA A 44 -54.07 9.18 -5.86
C ALA A 44 -55.23 10.13 -5.51
N ASP A 45 -56.49 9.67 -5.53
CA ASP A 45 -57.66 10.50 -5.20
C ASP A 45 -57.61 11.04 -3.76
N ASN A 46 -56.96 10.32 -2.85
CA ASN A 46 -56.71 10.75 -1.48
C ASN A 46 -55.21 10.92 -1.19
N GLY A 47 -54.42 11.22 -2.23
CA GLY A 47 -52.96 11.19 -2.19
C GLY A 47 -52.37 9.78 -2.07
N GLY A 48 -51.10 9.67 -2.43
CA GLY A 48 -50.34 8.41 -2.41
C GLY A 48 -49.02 8.58 -1.67
N VAL A 49 -48.59 7.55 -0.94
CA VAL A 49 -47.26 7.51 -0.30
C VAL A 49 -46.64 6.16 -0.58
N LEU A 50 -45.49 6.19 -1.26
CA LEU A 50 -44.63 5.06 -1.55
C LEU A 50 -43.28 5.28 -0.86
N ALA A 51 -42.71 4.24 -0.27
CA ALA A 51 -41.35 4.28 0.26
C ALA A 51 -40.39 3.50 -0.62
N ILE A 52 -39.19 4.04 -0.81
CA ILE A 52 -38.03 3.34 -1.36
C ILE A 52 -37.04 3.16 -0.20
N THR A 53 -36.93 1.94 0.30
CA THR A 53 -36.15 1.64 1.50
C THR A 53 -34.87 0.89 1.17
N GLY A 54 -33.81 1.14 1.93
CA GLY A 54 -32.56 0.41 1.77
C GLY A 54 -31.47 0.97 2.68
N ARG A 55 -30.46 0.15 2.95
CA ARG A 55 -29.33 0.56 3.78
C ARG A 55 -28.55 1.72 3.14
N TRP A 56 -27.72 2.38 3.92
CA TRP A 56 -26.79 3.36 3.37
C TRP A 56 -25.90 2.75 2.28
N GLY A 57 -25.75 3.45 1.15
CA GLY A 57 -24.88 3.02 0.05
C GLY A 57 -25.49 2.03 -0.94
N THR A 58 -26.73 1.56 -0.77
CA THR A 58 -27.37 0.60 -1.69
C THR A 58 -27.84 1.20 -3.02
N GLY A 59 -27.75 2.53 -3.19
CA GLY A 59 -28.13 3.21 -4.43
C GLY A 59 -29.56 3.77 -4.44
N LYS A 60 -30.18 4.05 -3.27
CA LYS A 60 -31.52 4.66 -3.17
C LYS A 60 -31.68 5.92 -4.05
N THR A 61 -30.81 6.91 -3.87
CA THR A 61 -30.85 8.17 -4.64
C THR A 61 -30.68 7.93 -6.14
N SER A 62 -29.78 7.01 -6.53
CA SER A 62 -29.62 6.60 -7.93
C SER A 62 -30.91 6.01 -8.49
N LEU A 63 -31.54 5.07 -7.77
CA LEU A 63 -32.80 4.44 -8.19
C LEU A 63 -33.91 5.50 -8.35
N VAL A 64 -34.01 6.43 -7.40
CA VAL A 64 -34.98 7.53 -7.42
C VAL A 64 -34.74 8.45 -8.60
N ASN A 65 -33.47 8.73 -8.94
CA ASN A 65 -33.14 9.53 -10.11
C ASN A 65 -33.60 8.87 -11.41
N LEU A 66 -33.36 7.57 -11.56
CA LEU A 66 -33.82 6.82 -12.73
C LEU A 66 -35.35 6.73 -12.81
N ILE A 67 -36.03 6.57 -11.67
CA ILE A 67 -37.50 6.62 -11.60
C ILE A 67 -38.01 8.00 -12.00
N ALA A 68 -37.39 9.07 -11.50
CA ALA A 68 -37.75 10.45 -11.80
C ALA A 68 -37.61 10.74 -13.31
N ASP A 69 -36.46 10.38 -13.89
CA ASP A 69 -36.18 10.54 -15.31
C ASP A 69 -37.25 9.82 -16.16
N ARG A 70 -37.57 8.57 -15.83
CA ARG A 70 -38.62 7.81 -16.52
C ARG A 70 -40.01 8.41 -16.37
N LEU A 71 -40.36 8.90 -15.18
CA LEU A 71 -41.66 9.57 -14.93
C LEU A 71 -41.77 10.91 -15.66
N GLU A 72 -40.66 11.64 -15.84
CA GLU A 72 -40.66 12.93 -16.53
C GLU A 72 -41.04 12.83 -18.01
N HIS A 73 -40.73 11.69 -18.65
CA HIS A 73 -41.16 11.37 -20.01
C HIS A 73 -42.68 11.18 -20.15
N ASN A 74 -43.42 11.02 -19.04
CA ASN A 74 -44.89 10.99 -19.05
C ASN A 74 -45.46 12.42 -19.01
N GLU A 75 -46.20 12.83 -20.05
CA GLU A 75 -46.79 14.18 -20.17
C GLU A 75 -47.76 14.54 -19.03
N THR A 76 -48.30 13.53 -18.34
CA THR A 76 -49.28 13.72 -17.27
C THR A 76 -48.66 13.67 -15.87
N VAL A 77 -47.36 13.44 -15.74
CA VAL A 77 -46.65 13.39 -14.46
C VAL A 77 -45.66 14.55 -14.36
N ARG A 78 -45.68 15.26 -13.23
CA ARG A 78 -44.65 16.24 -12.85
C ARG A 78 -43.94 15.77 -11.61
N THR A 79 -42.65 15.54 -11.72
CA THR A 79 -41.73 15.26 -10.61
C THR A 79 -41.30 16.57 -9.94
N ILE A 80 -41.17 16.53 -8.62
CA ILE A 80 -40.66 17.60 -7.76
C ILE A 80 -39.68 16.96 -6.80
N ARG A 81 -38.54 17.59 -6.56
CA ARG A 81 -37.53 17.10 -5.63
C ARG A 81 -37.49 17.95 -4.38
N PHE A 82 -37.51 17.31 -3.22
CA PHE A 82 -37.36 17.98 -1.94
C PHE A 82 -36.31 17.24 -1.12
N ASN A 83 -35.18 17.89 -0.83
CA ASN A 83 -34.18 17.36 0.09
C ASN A 83 -34.33 18.06 1.46
N PRO A 84 -34.96 17.43 2.46
CA PRO A 84 -35.16 18.01 3.78
C PRO A 84 -33.83 18.28 4.51
N TRP A 85 -32.73 17.60 4.15
CA TRP A 85 -31.42 17.81 4.76
C TRP A 85 -30.91 19.25 4.57
N PHE A 86 -31.26 19.92 3.47
CA PHE A 86 -30.89 21.33 3.25
C PHE A 86 -31.53 22.31 4.23
N PHE A 87 -32.61 21.90 4.90
CA PHE A 87 -33.37 22.72 5.83
C PHE A 87 -33.28 22.22 7.27
N SER A 88 -32.35 21.30 7.54
CA SER A 88 -32.13 20.76 8.88
C SER A 88 -31.69 21.85 9.87
N GLY A 89 -32.11 21.73 11.12
CA GLY A 89 -31.90 22.71 12.19
C GLY A 89 -32.87 23.89 12.15
N THR A 90 -33.86 23.89 11.25
CA THR A 90 -34.87 24.95 11.17
C THR A 90 -36.23 24.47 11.68
N ASP A 91 -36.91 25.31 12.46
CA ASP A 91 -38.29 25.05 12.92
C ASP A 91 -39.33 25.23 11.79
N GLN A 92 -38.89 25.45 10.54
CA GLN A 92 -39.75 25.86 9.40
C GLN A 92 -39.81 24.83 8.28
N LEU A 93 -39.47 23.55 8.54
CA LEU A 93 -39.45 22.49 7.54
C LEU A 93 -40.73 22.43 6.69
N MET A 94 -41.92 22.62 7.29
CA MET A 94 -43.19 22.66 6.56
C MET A 94 -43.31 23.85 5.61
N GLY A 95 -42.85 25.05 6.02
CA GLY A 95 -42.86 26.24 5.17
C GLY A 95 -41.90 26.10 4.00
N PHE A 96 -40.69 25.58 4.24
CA PHE A 96 -39.73 25.32 3.17
C PHE A 96 -40.25 24.27 2.18
N PHE A 97 -40.87 23.20 2.67
CA PHE A 97 -41.49 22.19 1.81
C PHE A 97 -42.50 22.78 0.81
N PHE A 98 -43.46 23.58 1.29
CA PHE A 98 -44.48 24.16 0.40
C PHE A 98 -43.93 25.25 -0.51
N THR A 99 -42.92 25.99 -0.06
CA THR A 99 -42.23 27.00 -0.88
C THR A 99 -41.49 26.34 -2.04
N GLU A 100 -40.76 25.25 -1.76
CA GLU A 100 -40.03 24.50 -2.77
C GLU A 100 -40.99 23.83 -3.76
N LEU A 101 -42.06 23.21 -3.25
CA LEU A 101 -43.10 22.61 -4.07
C LEU A 101 -43.77 23.64 -4.98
N ALA A 102 -44.08 24.84 -4.47
CA ALA A 102 -44.65 25.91 -5.29
C ALA A 102 -43.67 26.37 -6.39
N SER A 103 -42.41 26.58 -6.04
CA SER A 103 -41.35 27.01 -6.97
C SER A 103 -41.22 26.04 -8.16
N GLN A 104 -41.03 24.75 -7.90
CA GLN A 104 -40.83 23.74 -8.95
C GLN A 104 -42.10 23.43 -9.77
N LEU A 105 -43.29 23.75 -9.25
CA LEU A 105 -44.55 23.67 -10.01
C LEU A 105 -44.73 24.80 -11.04
N GLN A 106 -44.11 25.97 -10.79
CA GLN A 106 -44.13 27.09 -11.74
C GLN A 106 -43.22 26.81 -12.94
N ASP A 107 -42.12 26.10 -12.70
CA ASP A 107 -41.16 25.67 -13.72
C ASP A 107 -41.67 24.43 -14.50
N THR A 108 -42.58 24.64 -15.45
CA THR A 108 -43.23 23.57 -16.24
C THR A 108 -43.14 23.82 -17.75
N GLU A 109 -41.94 24.10 -18.26
CA GLU A 109 -41.73 24.44 -19.68
C GLU A 109 -42.03 23.28 -20.65
N THR A 110 -41.81 22.04 -20.23
CA THR A 110 -41.93 20.83 -21.06
C THR A 110 -43.32 20.18 -21.03
N LYS A 111 -44.31 20.76 -20.33
CA LYS A 111 -45.65 20.17 -20.14
C LYS A 111 -46.72 20.91 -20.94
N SER A 112 -47.87 20.25 -21.17
CA SER A 112 -48.96 20.84 -21.95
C SER A 112 -49.42 22.20 -21.37
N LYS A 113 -49.81 23.14 -22.25
CA LYS A 113 -50.28 24.49 -21.84
C LYS A 113 -51.40 24.44 -20.78
N ARG A 114 -52.28 23.41 -20.85
CA ARG A 114 -53.39 23.21 -19.92
C ARG A 114 -52.91 22.73 -18.55
N PHE A 115 -51.89 21.87 -18.49
CA PHE A 115 -51.25 21.45 -17.25
C PHE A 115 -50.53 22.64 -16.60
N LYS A 116 -49.69 23.35 -17.37
CA LYS A 116 -48.94 24.53 -16.92
C LYS A 116 -49.82 25.61 -16.27
N LYS A 117 -50.95 25.97 -16.90
CA LYS A 117 -51.86 26.98 -16.32
C LYS A 117 -52.44 26.52 -14.97
N LYS A 118 -52.76 25.24 -14.82
CA LYS A 118 -53.32 24.68 -13.59
C LYS A 118 -52.24 24.52 -12.51
N SER A 119 -51.02 24.10 -12.86
CA SER A 119 -49.91 23.95 -11.92
C SER A 119 -49.47 25.29 -11.33
N VAL A 120 -49.40 26.36 -12.13
CA VAL A 120 -49.11 27.72 -11.64
C VAL A 120 -50.17 28.18 -10.64
N SER A 121 -51.46 27.96 -10.95
CA SER A 121 -52.54 28.29 -9.99
C SER A 121 -52.47 27.49 -8.69
N ILE A 122 -52.00 26.24 -8.75
CA ILE A 122 -51.77 25.41 -7.56
C ILE A 122 -50.56 25.93 -6.77
N ALA A 123 -49.48 26.32 -7.46
CA ALA A 123 -48.28 26.91 -6.84
C ALA A 123 -48.61 28.18 -6.04
N ASP A 124 -49.36 29.12 -6.63
CA ASP A 124 -49.77 30.35 -5.95
C ASP A 124 -50.54 30.07 -4.64
N LYS A 125 -51.38 29.03 -4.65
CA LYS A 125 -52.13 28.59 -3.46
C LYS A 125 -51.20 27.97 -2.41
N PHE A 126 -50.22 27.16 -2.82
CA PHE A 126 -49.21 26.62 -1.91
C PHE A 126 -48.32 27.71 -1.31
N THR A 127 -47.96 28.77 -2.05
CA THR A 127 -47.22 29.92 -1.51
C THR A 127 -48.01 30.62 -0.41
N ARG A 128 -49.32 30.84 -0.60
CA ARG A 128 -50.20 31.41 0.43
C ARG A 128 -50.30 30.50 1.65
N TYR A 129 -50.47 29.19 1.42
CA TYR A 129 -50.54 28.19 2.47
C TYR A 129 -49.26 28.13 3.31
N SER A 130 -48.09 28.18 2.65
CA SER A 130 -46.78 28.26 3.30
C SER A 130 -46.68 29.47 4.23
N ALA A 131 -47.05 30.66 3.75
CA ALA A 131 -46.97 31.90 4.51
C ALA A 131 -47.85 31.91 5.79
N THR A 132 -48.94 31.13 5.81
CA THR A 132 -49.79 30.95 7.00
C THR A 132 -49.23 29.91 7.98
N LEU A 133 -48.37 28.99 7.53
CA LEU A 133 -47.73 27.97 8.36
C LEU A 133 -46.40 28.43 8.98
N SER A 134 -45.64 29.30 8.31
CA SER A 134 -44.38 29.88 8.80
C SER A 134 -44.43 30.62 10.16
N PRO A 135 -45.56 31.23 10.61
CA PRO A 135 -45.66 31.90 11.91
C PRO A 135 -46.02 30.98 13.10
N LEU A 136 -46.37 29.72 12.88
CA LEU A 136 -46.93 28.87 13.93
C LEU A 136 -45.85 28.16 14.75
N LYS A 137 -45.40 28.81 15.83
CA LYS A 137 -44.85 28.09 17.00
C LYS A 137 -45.97 27.28 17.65
N PHE A 138 -46.10 26.01 17.30
CA PHE A 138 -46.99 25.08 18.01
C PHE A 138 -46.17 24.37 19.10
N ILE A 139 -46.26 24.84 20.35
CA ILE A 139 -45.77 24.12 21.53
C ILE A 139 -46.98 23.51 22.24
N PRO A 140 -47.24 22.19 22.13
CA PRO A 140 -48.07 21.50 23.09
C PRO A 140 -47.17 20.74 24.07
N PHE A 141 -47.36 21.01 25.37
CA PHE A 141 -46.91 20.22 26.53
C PHE A 141 -45.52 20.52 27.16
N ALA A 142 -45.43 21.60 27.94
CA ALA A 142 -44.81 21.65 29.28
C ALA A 142 -44.98 23.07 29.86
N GLY A 143 -45.60 23.18 31.04
CA GLY A 143 -45.94 24.47 31.63
C GLY A 143 -44.72 25.27 32.09
N ALA A 144 -44.59 26.51 31.60
CA ALA A 144 -44.04 27.65 32.33
C ALA A 144 -44.39 28.94 31.58
N ALA A 145 -45.01 29.87 32.30
CA ALA A 145 -45.23 31.23 31.87
C ALA A 145 -43.90 32.03 31.84
N LEU A 146 -43.97 33.19 31.17
CA LEU A 146 -43.14 34.40 31.28
C LEU A 146 -41.98 34.56 30.29
N GLY A 147 -42.08 35.66 29.53
CA GLY A 147 -40.98 36.19 28.72
C GLY A 147 -41.35 37.24 27.67
N ALA A 148 -42.50 37.92 27.77
CA ALA A 148 -42.79 39.09 26.93
C ALA A 148 -42.24 40.36 27.59
N ALA A 149 -41.04 40.77 27.20
CA ALA A 149 -40.53 42.10 27.49
C ALA A 149 -40.81 43.02 26.29
N GLN A 150 -41.87 43.82 26.45
CA GLN A 150 -42.03 45.21 26.01
C GLN A 150 -41.69 45.61 24.56
N GLY A 151 -42.74 46.08 23.87
CA GLY A 151 -42.63 47.02 22.76
C GLY A 151 -43.23 46.48 21.47
N ILE A 152 -44.50 46.81 21.23
CA ILE A 152 -45.13 47.24 19.95
C ILE A 152 -46.64 47.31 20.27
N SER A 153 -47.05 48.43 20.88
CA SER A 153 -48.41 48.94 20.73
C SER A 153 -48.37 49.93 19.56
N SER A 154 -49.40 49.89 18.72
CA SER A 154 -49.55 50.60 17.42
C SER A 154 -48.76 50.02 16.24
N GLY A 155 -49.34 49.01 15.57
CA GLY A 155 -48.83 48.52 14.28
C GLY A 155 -49.37 47.16 13.82
N VAL A 156 -49.90 46.33 14.73
CA VAL A 156 -50.28 44.93 14.41
C VAL A 156 -51.72 44.79 13.86
N SER A 157 -52.52 45.86 13.89
CA SER A 157 -53.95 45.80 13.51
C SER A 157 -54.21 45.87 12.01
N GLN A 158 -53.21 46.16 11.17
CA GLN A 158 -53.37 46.29 9.71
C GLN A 158 -52.82 45.11 8.88
N ALA A 159 -52.27 44.06 9.51
CA ALA A 159 -51.87 42.82 8.83
C ALA A 159 -52.84 41.64 9.07
N PHE A 160 -53.95 41.86 9.79
CA PHE A 160 -55.02 40.87 10.03
C PHE A 160 -56.26 41.14 9.13
N GLY A 161 -56.05 41.66 7.93
CA GLY A 161 -57.08 41.74 6.90
C GLY A 161 -57.27 40.36 6.26
N GLN A 162 -58.42 39.72 6.55
CA GLN A 162 -58.93 38.49 5.93
C GLN A 162 -57.87 37.46 5.50
N GLN A 163 -57.17 36.84 6.45
CA GLN A 163 -56.61 35.52 6.15
C GLN A 163 -57.76 34.51 6.20
N THR A 164 -58.14 33.99 5.03
CA THR A 164 -58.90 32.72 4.92
C THR A 164 -58.28 31.70 5.87
N SER A 165 -59.10 30.95 6.60
CA SER A 165 -58.61 29.95 7.56
C SER A 165 -57.73 28.91 6.85
N VAL A 166 -56.78 28.30 7.57
CA VAL A 166 -55.92 27.22 7.04
C VAL A 166 -56.75 26.09 6.39
N HIS A 167 -57.95 25.85 6.92
CA HIS A 167 -58.91 24.88 6.37
C HIS A 167 -59.48 25.31 5.01
N GLU A 168 -59.82 26.58 4.83
CA GLU A 168 -60.30 27.14 3.56
C GLU A 168 -59.21 27.10 2.50
N GLN A 169 -57.99 27.54 2.82
CA GLN A 169 -56.84 27.48 1.90
C GLN A 169 -56.55 26.02 1.48
N ARG A 170 -56.62 25.07 2.42
CA ARG A 170 -56.47 23.64 2.12
C ARG A 170 -57.57 23.13 1.19
N ALA A 171 -58.83 23.54 1.41
CA ALA A 171 -59.95 23.15 0.55
C ALA A 171 -59.79 23.70 -0.89
N GLU A 172 -59.32 24.94 -1.04
CA GLU A 172 -59.02 25.53 -2.34
C GLU A 172 -57.90 24.79 -3.09
N ILE A 173 -56.87 24.33 -2.37
CA ILE A 173 -55.79 23.51 -2.95
C ILE A 173 -56.36 22.18 -3.46
N ILE A 174 -57.15 21.50 -2.63
CA ILE A 174 -57.81 20.23 -2.98
C ILE A 174 -58.68 20.38 -4.24
N GLU A 175 -59.48 21.43 -4.34
CA GLU A 175 -60.32 21.68 -5.51
C GLU A 175 -59.50 21.90 -6.79
N SER A 176 -58.41 22.66 -6.71
CA SER A 176 -57.50 22.88 -7.85
C SER A 176 -56.79 21.59 -8.27
N LEU A 177 -56.34 20.79 -7.31
CA LEU A 177 -55.68 19.51 -7.56
C LEU A 177 -56.62 18.49 -8.20
N ASN A 178 -57.89 18.40 -7.76
CA ASN A 178 -58.88 17.53 -8.39
C ASN A 178 -59.13 17.86 -9.87
N LYS A 179 -59.04 19.16 -10.22
CA LYS A 179 -59.14 19.66 -11.60
C LYS A 179 -57.86 19.41 -12.41
N LEU A 180 -56.74 18.98 -11.84
CA LEU A 180 -55.49 18.74 -12.58
C LEU A 180 -55.62 17.50 -13.48
N ASN A 181 -55.28 17.61 -14.77
CA ASN A 181 -55.26 16.47 -15.69
C ASN A 181 -53.87 15.81 -15.67
N GLY A 182 -53.50 15.25 -14.52
CA GLY A 182 -52.18 14.66 -14.28
C GLY A 182 -51.90 14.49 -12.79
N ARG A 183 -50.66 14.13 -12.45
CA ARG A 183 -50.20 13.89 -11.09
C ARG A 183 -48.92 14.66 -10.78
N ILE A 184 -48.72 14.99 -9.52
CA ILE A 184 -47.50 15.58 -8.99
C ILE A 184 -46.83 14.49 -8.14
N VAL A 185 -45.59 14.15 -8.46
CA VAL A 185 -44.78 13.18 -7.72
C VAL A 185 -43.71 13.95 -6.96
N VAL A 186 -43.76 13.91 -5.64
CA VAL A 186 -42.82 14.60 -4.76
C VAL A 186 -41.82 13.58 -4.22
N LEU A 187 -40.58 13.70 -4.66
CA LEU A 187 -39.45 12.87 -4.26
C LEU A 187 -38.82 13.48 -3.01
N ILE A 188 -38.83 12.75 -1.90
CA ILE A 188 -38.23 13.16 -0.63
C ILE A 188 -37.11 12.18 -0.30
N ASP A 189 -35.85 12.63 -0.37
CA ASP A 189 -34.66 11.80 -0.18
C ASP A 189 -33.84 12.23 1.05
N ASP A 190 -32.82 11.47 1.43
CA ASP A 190 -31.90 11.73 2.56
C ASP A 190 -32.62 11.95 3.91
N ILE A 191 -33.80 11.35 4.11
CA ILE A 191 -34.57 11.47 5.37
C ILE A 191 -33.77 10.90 6.55
N ASP A 192 -33.00 9.83 6.32
CA ASP A 192 -32.15 9.16 7.30
C ASP A 192 -30.95 9.99 7.77
N ARG A 193 -30.71 11.17 7.18
CA ARG A 193 -29.70 12.13 7.69
C ARG A 193 -30.26 13.07 8.75
N LEU A 194 -31.57 13.28 8.80
CA LEU A 194 -32.22 14.20 9.72
C LEU A 194 -32.13 13.70 11.18
N SER A 195 -32.27 14.63 12.13
CA SER A 195 -32.44 14.29 13.54
C SER A 195 -33.77 13.56 13.80
N GLN A 196 -33.87 12.86 14.92
CA GLN A 196 -35.09 12.11 15.27
C GLN A 196 -36.35 12.98 15.31
N GLY A 197 -36.23 14.23 15.79
CA GLY A 197 -37.35 15.18 15.83
C GLY A 197 -37.80 15.58 14.42
N GLU A 198 -36.85 15.92 13.56
CA GLU A 198 -37.12 16.31 12.17
C GLU A 198 -37.71 15.16 11.34
N ILE A 199 -37.26 13.91 11.56
CA ILE A 199 -37.87 12.72 10.93
C ILE A 199 -39.34 12.62 11.31
N ARG A 200 -39.68 12.80 12.60
CA ARG A 200 -41.08 12.78 13.06
C ARG A 200 -41.88 13.91 12.44
N ASP A 201 -41.33 15.12 12.37
CA ASP A 201 -42.02 16.28 11.82
C ASP A 201 -42.24 16.17 10.32
N LEU A 202 -41.26 15.64 9.58
CA LEU A 202 -41.40 15.33 8.15
C LEU A 202 -42.47 14.26 7.91
N LEU A 203 -42.47 13.17 8.69
CA LEU A 203 -43.49 12.12 8.53
C LEU A 203 -44.87 12.59 8.98
N ARG A 204 -44.97 13.46 10.00
CA ARG A 204 -46.22 14.15 10.35
C ARG A 204 -46.68 15.06 9.21
N LEU A 205 -45.79 15.81 8.57
CA LEU A 205 -46.09 16.60 7.37
C LEU A 205 -46.66 15.70 6.29
N VAL A 206 -45.98 14.60 5.95
CA VAL A 206 -46.46 13.66 4.92
C VAL A 206 -47.78 13.02 5.33
N ARG A 207 -48.02 12.74 6.61
CA ARG A 207 -49.31 12.20 7.06
C ARG A 207 -50.46 13.22 6.98
N LEU A 208 -50.20 14.46 7.39
CA LEU A 208 -51.19 15.55 7.40
C LEU A 208 -51.51 16.07 5.99
N ASN A 209 -50.49 16.12 5.12
CA ASN A 209 -50.57 16.65 3.77
C ASN A 209 -50.63 15.57 2.68
N GLY A 210 -50.34 14.31 3.01
CA GLY A 210 -50.44 13.13 2.13
C GLY A 210 -51.85 12.78 1.68
N SER A 211 -52.84 13.60 2.09
CA SER A 211 -54.23 13.53 1.65
C SER A 211 -54.57 14.51 0.52
N PHE A 212 -53.58 15.22 -0.03
CA PHE A 212 -53.79 16.05 -1.21
C PHE A 212 -54.03 15.18 -2.46
N PRO A 213 -55.17 15.35 -3.16
CA PRO A 213 -55.46 14.56 -4.34
C PRO A 213 -54.41 14.81 -5.41
N ARG A 214 -54.11 13.78 -6.20
CA ARG A 214 -53.14 13.81 -7.30
C ARG A 214 -51.70 14.11 -6.91
N ILE A 215 -51.37 14.14 -5.61
CA ILE A 215 -49.99 14.18 -5.13
C ILE A 215 -49.58 12.80 -4.65
N ILE A 216 -48.43 12.32 -5.15
CA ILE A 216 -47.79 11.08 -4.72
C ILE A 216 -46.45 11.43 -4.09
N TYR A 217 -46.20 10.96 -2.89
CA TYR A 217 -44.93 11.13 -2.19
C TYR A 217 -44.10 9.85 -2.35
N ILE A 218 -42.85 10.00 -2.79
CA ILE A 218 -41.85 8.93 -2.79
C ILE A 218 -40.83 9.26 -1.71
N LEU A 219 -40.85 8.51 -0.62
CA LEU A 219 -39.99 8.70 0.54
C LEU A 219 -38.79 7.75 0.46
N CYS A 220 -37.57 8.27 0.58
CA CYS A 220 -36.36 7.46 0.46
C CYS A 220 -35.57 7.52 1.75
N PHE A 221 -35.36 6.36 2.37
CA PHE A 221 -34.75 6.29 3.70
C PHE A 221 -34.20 4.91 4.06
N ASP A 222 -33.33 4.86 5.06
CA ASP A 222 -33.01 3.63 5.78
C ASP A 222 -34.13 3.31 6.78
N ARG A 223 -34.79 2.16 6.58
CA ARG A 223 -35.95 1.76 7.36
C ARG A 223 -35.64 1.65 8.85
N ALA A 224 -34.50 1.07 9.21
CA ALA A 224 -34.13 0.86 10.61
C ALA A 224 -33.89 2.20 11.33
N VAL A 225 -33.29 3.17 10.64
CA VAL A 225 -33.05 4.53 11.19
C VAL A 225 -34.36 5.25 11.45
N VAL A 226 -35.29 5.22 10.48
CA VAL A 226 -36.58 5.89 10.59
C VAL A 226 -37.48 5.22 11.63
N GLU A 227 -37.57 3.89 11.67
CA GLU A 227 -38.32 3.17 12.71
C GLU A 227 -37.79 3.49 14.11
N ALA A 228 -36.47 3.52 14.28
CA ALA A 228 -35.85 3.90 15.55
C ALA A 228 -36.18 5.35 15.96
N ALA A 229 -36.21 6.29 15.02
CA ALA A 229 -36.58 7.67 15.30
C ALA A 229 -38.05 7.85 15.71
N LEU A 230 -38.93 6.98 15.20
CA LEU A 230 -40.36 6.97 15.47
C LEU A 230 -40.74 6.24 16.77
N ASN A 231 -39.84 5.44 17.34
CA ASN A 231 -40.08 4.77 18.62
C ASN A 231 -40.29 5.80 19.74
N GLY A 232 -41.48 5.79 20.34
CA GLY A 232 -41.85 6.73 21.41
C GLY A 232 -43.37 6.79 21.63
N GLU A 233 -43.79 7.39 22.74
CA GLU A 233 -45.22 7.62 23.07
C GLU A 233 -46.09 6.34 23.13
N GLY A 234 -45.49 5.18 23.41
CA GLY A 234 -46.20 3.90 23.50
C GLY A 234 -46.64 3.31 22.15
N ILE A 235 -46.16 3.86 21.03
CA ILE A 235 -46.39 3.35 19.68
C ILE A 235 -45.07 2.82 19.12
N ASP A 236 -45.11 1.62 18.57
CA ASP A 236 -43.98 1.03 17.86
C ASP A 236 -43.75 1.76 16.53
N GLY A 237 -42.50 2.10 16.24
CA GLY A 237 -42.11 2.90 15.07
C GLY A 237 -42.48 2.25 13.74
N SER A 238 -42.42 0.92 13.66
CA SER A 238 -42.85 0.19 12.46
C SER A 238 -44.36 0.32 12.23
N THR A 239 -45.15 0.20 13.30
CA THR A 239 -46.61 0.41 13.27
C THR A 239 -46.98 1.85 12.90
N TYR A 240 -46.18 2.84 13.35
CA TYR A 240 -46.38 4.23 12.95
C TYR A 240 -46.12 4.43 11.45
N LEU A 241 -45.04 3.84 10.94
CA LEU A 241 -44.63 3.94 9.54
C LEU A 241 -45.66 3.28 8.59
N GLU A 242 -46.21 2.12 8.96
CA GLU A 242 -47.27 1.42 8.21
C GLU A 242 -48.54 2.25 8.03
N LYS A 243 -48.84 3.16 8.96
CA LYS A 243 -49.99 4.07 8.83
C LYS A 243 -49.78 5.18 7.80
N ILE A 244 -48.54 5.44 7.40
CA ILE A 244 -48.15 6.51 6.47
C ILE A 244 -47.84 5.92 5.11
N VAL A 245 -47.03 4.87 5.07
CA VAL A 245 -46.55 4.23 3.84
C VAL A 245 -47.46 3.05 3.51
N ARG A 246 -48.20 3.15 2.41
CA ARG A 246 -49.06 2.04 1.94
C ARG A 246 -48.27 1.01 1.13
N THR A 247 -47.31 1.48 0.33
CA THR A 247 -46.48 0.64 -0.54
C THR A 247 -45.02 0.91 -0.24
N SER A 248 -44.24 -0.14 0.00
CA SER A 248 -42.79 -0.05 0.22
C SER A 248 -42.07 -0.91 -0.80
N VAL A 249 -41.04 -0.34 -1.42
CA VAL A 249 -40.13 -1.02 -2.34
C VAL A 249 -38.76 -1.03 -1.70
N GLU A 250 -38.25 -2.21 -1.40
CA GLU A 250 -36.89 -2.36 -0.91
C GLU A 250 -35.91 -2.39 -2.08
N VAL A 251 -34.87 -1.56 -2.03
CA VAL A 251 -33.76 -1.61 -2.99
C VAL A 251 -33.00 -2.91 -2.74
N PRO A 252 -33.02 -3.88 -3.69
CA PRO A 252 -32.37 -5.16 -3.44
C PRO A 252 -30.87 -4.95 -3.24
N PRO A 253 -30.20 -5.64 -2.31
CA PRO A 253 -28.75 -5.57 -2.19
C PRO A 253 -28.06 -6.01 -3.49
N ALA A 254 -26.82 -5.56 -3.71
CA ALA A 254 -26.02 -6.09 -4.80
C ALA A 254 -25.66 -7.56 -4.50
N THR A 255 -25.61 -8.40 -5.54
CA THR A 255 -25.22 -9.80 -5.42
C THR A 255 -23.71 -9.93 -5.22
N ASP A 256 -23.27 -11.07 -4.70
CA ASP A 256 -21.84 -11.31 -4.50
C ASP A 256 -21.05 -11.33 -5.80
N GLU A 257 -21.67 -11.89 -6.84
CA GLU A 257 -21.15 -11.94 -8.20
C GLU A 257 -21.01 -10.54 -8.79
N SER A 258 -22.02 -9.67 -8.65
CA SER A 258 -21.94 -8.28 -9.13
C SER A 258 -20.85 -7.49 -8.41
N ILE A 259 -20.73 -7.62 -7.08
CA ILE A 259 -19.67 -6.93 -6.34
C ILE A 259 -18.28 -7.44 -6.76
N ALA A 260 -18.12 -8.75 -6.96
CA ALA A 260 -16.86 -9.32 -7.41
C ALA A 260 -16.46 -8.84 -8.81
N ASP A 261 -17.40 -8.86 -9.78
CA ASP A 261 -17.17 -8.38 -11.14
C ASP A 261 -16.74 -6.90 -11.15
N LEU A 262 -17.46 -6.05 -10.41
CA LEU A 262 -17.17 -4.61 -10.33
C LEU A 262 -15.82 -4.34 -9.65
N LEU A 263 -15.45 -5.10 -8.62
CA LEU A 263 -14.12 -5.00 -8.00
C LEU A 263 -13.01 -5.38 -8.98
N ILE A 264 -13.12 -6.52 -9.66
CA ILE A 264 -12.08 -7.00 -10.59
C ILE A 264 -11.92 -6.02 -11.75
N ARG A 265 -13.03 -5.61 -12.38
CA ARG A 265 -13.03 -4.61 -13.47
C ARG A 265 -12.44 -3.29 -13.00
N GLY A 266 -12.89 -2.78 -11.86
CA GLY A 266 -12.42 -1.52 -11.30
C GLY A 266 -10.94 -1.52 -10.95
N ILE A 267 -10.43 -2.60 -10.32
CA ILE A 267 -9.00 -2.76 -10.01
C ILE A 267 -8.18 -2.79 -11.30
N THR A 268 -8.62 -3.56 -12.29
CA THR A 268 -7.93 -3.71 -13.58
C THR A 268 -7.88 -2.39 -14.34
N GLU A 269 -8.98 -1.64 -14.39
CA GLU A 269 -9.04 -0.32 -15.02
C GLU A 269 -8.17 0.71 -14.29
N CYS A 270 -8.25 0.74 -12.97
CA CYS A 270 -7.55 1.70 -12.12
C CYS A 270 -6.01 1.54 -12.17
N LEU A 271 -5.52 0.30 -12.24
CA LEU A 271 -4.09 0.00 -12.18
C LEU A 271 -3.41 -0.16 -13.55
N ARG A 272 -4.17 -0.11 -14.66
CA ARG A 272 -3.67 -0.39 -16.02
C ARG A 272 -2.39 0.36 -16.39
N ASP A 273 -2.34 1.66 -16.09
CA ASP A 273 -1.26 2.57 -16.49
C ASP A 273 -0.39 3.00 -15.29
N ILE A 274 -0.41 2.23 -14.19
CA ILE A 274 0.35 2.51 -12.98
C ILE A 274 1.43 1.42 -12.83
N PRO A 275 2.72 1.79 -12.74
CA PRO A 275 3.77 0.83 -12.38
C PRO A 275 3.51 0.23 -11.00
N VAL A 276 3.41 -1.09 -10.93
CA VAL A 276 3.05 -1.86 -9.74
C VAL A 276 4.01 -3.03 -9.55
N GLY A 277 4.10 -3.54 -8.31
CA GLY A 277 4.91 -4.73 -8.01
C GLY A 277 4.38 -6.01 -8.69
N PRO A 278 5.06 -7.17 -8.50
CA PRO A 278 4.75 -8.37 -9.24
C PRO A 278 3.40 -8.94 -8.78
N LEU A 279 2.69 -9.59 -9.71
CA LEU A 279 1.47 -10.34 -9.44
C LEU A 279 1.83 -11.80 -9.13
N ASP A 280 1.46 -12.26 -7.94
CA ASP A 280 1.46 -13.68 -7.60
C ASP A 280 0.09 -14.27 -7.95
N GLU A 281 -0.03 -14.84 -9.15
CA GLU A 281 -1.27 -15.43 -9.66
C GLU A 281 -1.77 -16.57 -8.76
N SER A 282 -0.87 -17.33 -8.15
CA SER A 282 -1.22 -18.46 -7.29
C SER A 282 -1.93 -18.03 -6.02
N ARG A 283 -1.64 -16.82 -5.51
CA ARG A 283 -2.25 -16.25 -4.32
C ARG A 283 -3.45 -15.37 -4.61
N TRP A 284 -3.52 -14.79 -5.80
CA TRP A 284 -4.51 -13.76 -6.12
C TRP A 284 -5.94 -14.22 -5.85
N ALA A 285 -6.32 -15.42 -6.32
CA ALA A 285 -7.66 -15.95 -6.13
C ALA A 285 -8.04 -16.08 -4.64
N ASP A 286 -7.17 -16.66 -3.83
CA ASP A 286 -7.41 -16.84 -2.39
C ASP A 286 -7.49 -15.51 -1.65
N VAL A 287 -6.56 -14.58 -1.93
CA VAL A 287 -6.56 -13.26 -1.31
C VAL A 287 -7.81 -12.48 -1.72
N PHE A 288 -8.19 -12.53 -2.99
CA PHE A 288 -9.38 -11.84 -3.47
C PHE A 288 -10.64 -12.38 -2.79
N TRP A 289 -10.88 -13.69 -2.82
CA TRP A 289 -12.12 -14.26 -2.31
C TRP A 289 -12.21 -14.33 -0.78
N GLN A 290 -11.08 -14.47 -0.08
CA GLN A 290 -11.08 -14.67 1.37
C GLN A 290 -10.74 -13.39 2.16
N VAL A 291 -10.10 -12.40 1.53
CA VAL A 291 -9.71 -11.14 2.18
C VAL A 291 -10.39 -9.94 1.54
N VAL A 292 -10.26 -9.74 0.22
CA VAL A 292 -10.72 -8.48 -0.42
C VAL A 292 -12.24 -8.44 -0.57
N ARG A 293 -12.82 -9.38 -1.33
CA ARG A 293 -14.27 -9.41 -1.65
C ARG A 293 -15.14 -9.29 -0.39
N PRO A 294 -14.93 -10.06 0.70
CA PRO A 294 -15.81 -10.01 1.87
C PRO A 294 -15.89 -8.65 2.58
N LEU A 295 -14.95 -7.73 2.30
CA LEU A 295 -14.95 -6.40 2.91
C LEU A 295 -15.92 -5.41 2.26
N PHE A 296 -16.52 -5.76 1.11
CA PHE A 296 -17.37 -4.87 0.32
C PHE A 296 -18.80 -5.41 0.23
N ALA A 297 -19.79 -4.53 0.31
CA ALA A 297 -21.20 -4.86 0.10
C ALA A 297 -21.90 -3.88 -0.86
N THR A 298 -21.30 -2.71 -1.12
CA THR A 298 -21.94 -1.64 -1.88
C THR A 298 -21.01 -1.05 -2.95
N LEU A 299 -21.61 -0.50 -4.02
CA LEU A 299 -20.86 0.19 -5.08
C LEU A 299 -20.08 1.41 -4.55
N ARG A 300 -20.64 2.11 -3.55
CA ARG A 300 -19.99 3.25 -2.91
C ARG A 300 -18.66 2.86 -2.25
N GLU A 301 -18.65 1.74 -1.53
CA GLU A 301 -17.44 1.22 -0.91
C GLU A 301 -16.37 0.87 -1.96
N ILE A 302 -16.79 0.26 -3.08
CA ILE A 302 -15.92 -0.05 -4.21
C ILE A 302 -15.30 1.23 -4.79
N LYS A 303 -16.12 2.22 -5.16
CA LYS A 303 -15.63 3.49 -5.74
C LYS A 303 -14.61 4.21 -4.86
N ARG A 304 -14.87 4.25 -3.54
CA ARG A 304 -13.95 4.83 -2.55
C ARG A 304 -12.63 4.07 -2.48
N PHE A 305 -12.70 2.75 -2.47
CA PHE A 305 -11.50 1.90 -2.50
C PHE A 305 -10.70 2.10 -3.78
N LEU A 306 -11.32 2.07 -4.96
CA LEU A 306 -10.62 2.26 -6.24
C LEU A 306 -9.94 3.63 -6.33
N SER A 307 -10.62 4.68 -5.85
CA SER A 307 -10.05 6.03 -5.78
C SER A 307 -8.80 6.05 -4.89
N SER A 308 -8.87 5.44 -3.71
CA SER A 308 -7.73 5.35 -2.78
C SER A 308 -6.59 4.46 -3.32
N LEU A 309 -6.93 3.34 -3.95
CA LEU A 309 -5.99 2.39 -4.55
C LEU A 309 -5.16 3.05 -5.65
N SER A 310 -5.77 3.86 -6.52
CA SER A 310 -5.06 4.59 -7.57
C SER A 310 -3.92 5.44 -7.01
N LEU A 311 -4.20 6.15 -5.91
CA LEU A 311 -3.27 7.05 -5.25
C LEU A 311 -2.19 6.26 -4.51
N THR A 312 -2.59 5.25 -3.73
CA THR A 312 -1.65 4.40 -2.99
C THR A 312 -0.72 3.65 -3.94
N ALA A 313 -1.22 3.11 -5.06
CA ALA A 313 -0.39 2.40 -6.03
C ALA A 313 0.67 3.30 -6.65
N ARG A 314 0.34 4.54 -7.02
CA ARG A 314 1.34 5.51 -7.51
C ARG A 314 2.40 5.87 -6.46
N ALA A 315 2.01 5.96 -5.19
CA ALA A 315 2.91 6.31 -4.10
C ALA A 315 3.82 5.13 -3.66
N VAL A 316 3.30 3.90 -3.71
CA VAL A 316 4.05 2.67 -3.41
C VAL A 316 4.94 2.28 -4.58
N GLY A 317 4.48 2.52 -5.80
CA GLY A 317 5.11 2.07 -7.02
C GLY A 317 5.32 0.56 -7.02
N GLU A 318 6.50 0.16 -7.47
CA GLU A 318 6.81 -1.25 -7.66
C GLU A 318 7.37 -1.94 -6.41
N GLU A 319 7.57 -1.23 -5.29
CA GLU A 319 8.26 -1.83 -4.13
C GLU A 319 7.47 -2.94 -3.44
N VAL A 320 6.14 -2.93 -3.53
CA VAL A 320 5.25 -3.91 -2.90
C VAL A 320 4.47 -4.67 -3.95
N GLY A 321 4.35 -5.99 -3.78
CA GLY A 321 3.58 -6.83 -4.68
C GLY A 321 2.10 -6.46 -4.71
N ILE A 322 1.53 -6.48 -5.92
CA ILE A 322 0.20 -5.93 -6.19
C ILE A 322 -0.90 -6.63 -5.38
N VAL A 323 -0.77 -7.94 -5.12
CA VAL A 323 -1.72 -8.72 -4.33
C VAL A 323 -1.82 -8.17 -2.90
N ASP A 324 -0.66 -7.94 -2.27
CA ASP A 324 -0.59 -7.46 -0.88
C ASP A 324 -0.98 -5.97 -0.81
N LEU A 325 -0.61 -5.17 -1.83
CA LEU A 325 -1.03 -3.78 -1.98
C LEU A 325 -2.55 -3.63 -2.02
N ILE A 326 -3.22 -4.40 -2.90
CA ILE A 326 -4.69 -4.40 -3.02
C ILE A 326 -5.32 -4.80 -1.69
N ALA A 327 -4.82 -5.88 -1.06
CA ALA A 327 -5.36 -6.37 0.20
C ALA A 327 -5.22 -5.34 1.34
N LEU A 328 -4.03 -4.77 1.53
CA LEU A 328 -3.81 -3.78 2.57
C LEU A 328 -4.57 -2.48 2.33
N GLU A 329 -4.73 -2.05 1.08
CA GLU A 329 -5.52 -0.86 0.77
C GLU A 329 -7.02 -1.13 0.99
N ALA A 330 -7.51 -2.33 0.64
CA ALA A 330 -8.89 -2.72 0.96
C ALA A 330 -9.13 -2.73 2.48
N ILE A 331 -8.19 -3.28 3.25
CA ILE A 331 -8.23 -3.25 4.73
C ILE A 331 -8.19 -1.82 5.24
N ARG A 332 -7.32 -0.96 4.70
CA ARG A 332 -7.19 0.44 5.12
C ARG A 332 -8.48 1.23 4.92
N VAL A 333 -9.14 1.06 3.78
CA VAL A 333 -10.38 1.78 3.44
C VAL A 333 -11.58 1.21 4.22
N GLN A 334 -11.71 -0.11 4.30
CA GLN A 334 -12.90 -0.75 4.89
C GLN A 334 -12.80 -1.01 6.39
N ARG A 335 -11.57 -1.18 6.91
CA ARG A 335 -11.28 -1.52 8.32
C ARG A 335 -10.10 -0.68 8.84
N PRO A 336 -10.23 0.67 8.90
CA PRO A 336 -9.14 1.55 9.27
C PRO A 336 -8.53 1.22 10.64
N ARG A 337 -9.35 0.87 11.64
CA ARG A 337 -8.86 0.42 12.96
C ARG A 337 -7.98 -0.83 12.90
N ALA A 338 -8.28 -1.78 12.00
CA ALA A 338 -7.45 -2.97 11.83
C ALA A 338 -6.12 -2.62 11.17
N CYS A 339 -6.14 -1.71 10.20
CA CYS A 339 -4.94 -1.17 9.56
C CYS A 339 -4.03 -0.45 10.58
N ASP A 340 -4.62 0.35 11.48
CA ASP A 340 -3.87 1.02 12.56
C ASP A 340 -3.17 0.01 13.47
N LEU A 341 -3.86 -1.06 13.89
CA LEU A 341 -3.26 -2.12 14.71
C LEU A 341 -2.19 -2.91 13.95
N ILE A 342 -2.36 -3.15 12.65
CA ILE A 342 -1.33 -3.76 11.79
C ILE A 342 -0.07 -2.89 11.79
N SER A 343 -0.21 -1.57 11.61
CA SER A 343 0.90 -0.62 11.64
C SER A 343 1.60 -0.55 13.00
N GLN A 344 0.87 -0.77 14.11
CA GLN A 344 1.44 -0.76 15.46
C GLN A 344 2.15 -2.07 15.83
N ASN A 345 1.76 -3.19 15.22
CA ASN A 345 2.22 -4.53 15.58
C ASN A 345 3.01 -5.22 14.45
N MET A 346 3.70 -4.44 13.63
CA MET A 346 4.41 -4.93 12.44
C MET A 346 5.39 -6.07 12.74
N SER A 347 6.18 -5.96 13.82
CA SER A 347 7.11 -7.00 14.24
C SER A 347 6.39 -8.32 14.56
N ALA A 348 5.27 -8.28 15.29
CA ALA A 348 4.47 -9.47 15.55
C ALA A 348 3.89 -10.09 14.27
N LEU A 349 3.72 -9.31 13.20
CA LEU A 349 3.16 -9.80 11.94
C LEU A 349 4.21 -10.34 10.96
N THR A 350 5.48 -9.95 11.11
CA THR A 350 6.53 -10.25 10.13
C THR A 350 7.74 -10.99 10.69
N ASP A 351 7.97 -10.96 12.01
CA ASP A 351 9.14 -11.58 12.62
C ASP A 351 9.01 -13.10 12.64
N ILE A 352 10.07 -13.78 12.21
CA ILE A 352 10.21 -15.22 12.36
C ILE A 352 11.06 -15.49 13.60
N GLN A 353 10.52 -16.25 14.54
CA GLN A 353 11.30 -16.75 15.67
C GLN A 353 12.25 -17.88 15.20
N SER A 354 13.51 -17.82 15.62
CA SER A 354 14.49 -18.87 15.35
C SER A 354 14.14 -20.15 16.10
N SER A 355 14.38 -21.32 15.50
CA SER A 355 14.19 -22.64 16.13
C SER A 355 14.97 -22.84 17.44
N TYR A 356 15.96 -21.98 17.72
CA TYR A 356 16.71 -21.95 18.97
C TYR A 356 16.05 -20.99 19.97
N GLY A 357 15.02 -21.49 20.66
CA GLY A 357 14.46 -20.86 21.86
C GLY A 357 12.98 -20.51 21.73
N ARG A 358 12.12 -21.29 22.43
CA ARG A 358 10.79 -20.82 22.82
C ARG A 358 10.96 -19.65 23.78
N ASP A 359 10.89 -18.43 23.26
CA ASP A 359 10.71 -17.26 24.12
C ASP A 359 9.21 -17.10 24.39
N ASP A 360 8.73 -17.81 25.40
CA ASP A 360 7.34 -17.76 25.86
C ASP A 360 6.93 -16.32 26.26
N GLY A 361 7.89 -15.46 26.62
CA GLY A 361 7.64 -14.05 26.94
C GLY A 361 7.31 -13.19 25.72
N ILE A 362 8.03 -13.37 24.61
CA ILE A 362 7.69 -12.68 23.34
C ILE A 362 6.32 -13.11 22.84
N ARG A 363 6.00 -14.41 22.97
CA ARG A 363 4.70 -14.92 22.56
C ARG A 363 3.55 -14.35 23.37
N ALA A 364 3.66 -14.40 24.70
CA ALA A 364 2.63 -13.86 25.61
C ALA A 364 2.33 -12.37 25.36
N ARG A 365 3.33 -11.60 24.90
CA ARG A 365 3.18 -10.19 24.56
C ARG A 365 2.48 -9.96 23.21
N ASN A 366 2.80 -10.76 22.19
CA ASN A 366 2.38 -10.50 20.81
C ASN A 366 1.03 -11.15 20.45
N GLU A 367 0.71 -12.31 21.04
CA GLU A 367 -0.51 -13.08 20.75
C GLU A 367 -1.81 -12.28 20.95
N PRO A 368 -1.99 -11.51 22.06
CA PRO A 368 -3.19 -10.69 22.24
C PRO A 368 -3.38 -9.61 21.18
N SER A 369 -2.28 -9.01 20.69
CA SER A 369 -2.35 -7.99 19.63
C SER A 369 -2.79 -8.58 18.30
N VAL A 370 -2.26 -9.76 17.94
CA VAL A 370 -2.66 -10.47 16.71
C VAL A 370 -4.12 -10.90 16.79
N GLN A 371 -4.56 -11.40 17.94
CA GLN A 371 -5.96 -11.77 18.16
C GLN A 371 -6.90 -10.55 18.06
N SER A 372 -6.50 -9.40 18.62
CA SER A 372 -7.26 -8.15 18.51
C SER A 372 -7.40 -7.69 17.06
N ILE A 373 -6.39 -7.90 16.21
CA ILE A 373 -6.49 -7.61 14.77
C ILE A 373 -7.53 -8.51 14.11
N ILE A 374 -7.52 -9.81 14.40
CA ILE A 374 -8.45 -10.80 13.81
C ILE A 374 -9.91 -10.45 14.14
N GLU A 375 -10.18 -10.05 15.37
CA GLU A 375 -11.53 -9.73 15.87
C GLU A 375 -12.16 -8.48 15.24
N LEU A 376 -11.37 -7.64 14.56
CA LEU A 376 -11.87 -6.48 13.81
C LEU A 376 -12.43 -6.83 12.43
N PHE A 377 -12.33 -8.09 12.02
CA PHE A 377 -12.83 -8.58 10.75
C PHE A 377 -14.07 -9.46 10.94
N PRO A 378 -15.01 -9.45 9.97
CA PRO A 378 -16.13 -10.36 9.99
C PRO A 378 -15.66 -11.81 9.74
N ASP A 379 -16.37 -12.76 10.34
CA ASP A 379 -16.24 -14.20 10.09
C ASP A 379 -14.78 -14.70 10.12
N ASN A 380 -14.33 -15.37 9.06
CA ASN A 380 -12.98 -15.93 8.92
C ASN A 380 -11.98 -15.00 8.21
N VAL A 381 -12.38 -13.76 7.90
CA VAL A 381 -11.53 -12.83 7.13
C VAL A 381 -10.26 -12.50 7.92
N GLY A 382 -10.35 -12.26 9.23
CA GLY A 382 -9.18 -11.94 10.06
C GLY A 382 -8.14 -13.08 10.09
N ARG A 383 -8.61 -14.34 10.19
CA ARG A 383 -7.73 -15.51 10.08
C ARG A 383 -7.11 -15.63 8.69
N SER A 384 -7.87 -15.29 7.65
CA SER A 384 -7.39 -15.29 6.26
C SER A 384 -6.35 -14.20 6.02
N VAL A 385 -6.48 -13.03 6.64
CA VAL A 385 -5.45 -11.97 6.64
C VAL A 385 -4.15 -12.49 7.26
N VAL A 386 -4.22 -13.15 8.42
CA VAL A 386 -3.03 -13.76 9.04
C VAL A 386 -2.41 -14.81 8.12
N ARG A 387 -3.19 -15.79 7.65
CA ARG A 387 -2.66 -16.88 6.81
C ARG A 387 -2.09 -16.40 5.47
N LEU A 388 -2.82 -15.51 4.78
CA LEU A 388 -2.52 -15.16 3.40
C LEU A 388 -1.64 -13.92 3.28
N ILE A 389 -1.77 -12.92 4.16
CA ILE A 389 -1.00 -11.66 4.09
C ILE A 389 0.19 -11.69 5.06
N PHE A 390 0.00 -12.18 6.29
CA PHE A 390 1.01 -12.18 7.36
C PHE A 390 1.33 -13.59 7.90
N PRO A 391 1.80 -14.52 7.05
CA PRO A 391 1.98 -15.93 7.42
C PRO A 391 2.88 -16.17 8.63
N ALA A 392 3.83 -15.26 8.95
CA ALA A 392 4.64 -15.36 10.17
C ALA A 392 3.78 -15.30 11.46
N ALA A 393 2.67 -14.56 11.45
CA ALA A 393 1.76 -14.46 12.58
C ALA A 393 0.92 -15.73 12.80
N GLN A 394 0.96 -16.71 11.89
CA GLN A 394 0.35 -18.03 12.13
C GLN A 394 1.00 -18.76 13.32
N LEU A 395 2.17 -18.33 13.77
CA LEU A 395 2.76 -18.77 15.03
C LEU A 395 1.79 -18.58 16.21
N TYR A 396 1.09 -17.45 16.25
CA TYR A 396 0.23 -17.07 17.37
C TYR A 396 -1.17 -17.68 17.27
N THR A 397 -1.61 -18.04 16.07
CA THR A 397 -2.97 -18.58 15.84
C THR A 397 -3.00 -20.09 15.64
N GLU A 398 -2.01 -20.65 14.94
CA GLU A 398 -1.97 -22.02 14.44
C GLU A 398 -0.69 -22.78 14.86
N ASN A 399 0.22 -22.13 15.61
CA ASN A 399 1.53 -22.67 15.97
C ASN A 399 2.39 -23.07 14.75
N VAL A 400 2.20 -22.40 13.61
CA VAL A 400 2.97 -22.65 12.39
C VAL A 400 4.23 -21.79 12.41
N TRP A 401 5.38 -22.43 12.20
CA TRP A 401 6.68 -21.77 12.15
C TRP A 401 7.16 -21.67 10.72
N HIS A 402 7.72 -20.52 10.38
CA HIS A 402 8.38 -20.30 9.09
C HIS A 402 9.88 -20.19 9.31
N GLY A 403 10.69 -20.54 8.31
CA GLY A 403 12.15 -20.46 8.38
C GLY A 403 12.71 -19.25 7.63
N ASN A 404 14.03 -19.10 7.62
CA ASN A 404 14.69 -18.06 6.83
C ASN A 404 14.38 -18.15 5.33
N ASP A 405 14.17 -19.35 4.78
CA ASP A 405 13.80 -19.54 3.38
C ASP A 405 12.48 -18.83 3.04
N ALA A 406 11.53 -18.81 3.97
CA ALA A 406 10.26 -18.11 3.80
C ALA A 406 10.46 -16.58 3.79
N GLN A 407 11.31 -16.02 4.66
CA GLN A 407 11.65 -14.58 4.61
C GLN A 407 12.26 -14.19 3.27
N GLN A 408 13.18 -15.02 2.75
CA GLN A 408 13.81 -14.73 1.46
C GLN A 408 12.81 -14.81 0.32
N ALA A 409 11.91 -15.80 0.33
CA ALA A 409 10.82 -15.88 -0.64
C ALA A 409 9.89 -14.65 -0.56
N TRP A 410 9.47 -14.23 0.65
CA TRP A 410 8.63 -13.05 0.81
C TRP A 410 9.31 -11.76 0.38
N LYS A 411 10.62 -11.60 0.66
CA LYS A 411 11.42 -10.46 0.20
C LYS A 411 11.50 -10.43 -1.33
N ARG A 412 11.78 -11.59 -1.96
CA ARG A 412 11.80 -11.76 -3.41
C ARG A 412 10.47 -11.37 -4.04
N ASP A 413 9.39 -11.90 -3.51
CA ASP A 413 8.03 -11.73 -4.04
C ASP A 413 7.44 -10.34 -3.67
N ARG A 414 8.25 -9.46 -3.06
CA ARG A 414 7.89 -8.11 -2.60
C ARG A 414 6.67 -8.10 -1.68
N ARG A 415 6.54 -9.14 -0.87
CA ARG A 415 5.40 -9.33 0.05
C ARG A 415 5.56 -8.50 1.30
N VAL A 416 4.43 -7.96 1.78
CA VAL A 416 4.36 -7.24 3.06
C VAL A 416 4.48 -8.18 4.28
N ALA A 417 4.52 -9.49 4.04
CA ALA A 417 4.92 -10.48 5.04
C ALA A 417 6.37 -10.27 5.54
N HIS A 418 7.22 -9.59 4.77
CA HIS A 418 8.57 -9.23 5.18
C HIS A 418 8.60 -7.82 5.79
N ALA A 419 9.26 -7.66 6.94
CA ALA A 419 9.22 -6.45 7.79
C ALA A 419 9.53 -5.16 7.04
N GLN A 420 10.57 -5.18 6.19
CA GLN A 420 10.98 -4.02 5.39
C GLN A 420 9.90 -3.55 4.42
N LEU A 421 9.17 -4.47 3.78
CA LEU A 421 8.17 -4.14 2.77
C LEU A 421 6.90 -3.62 3.43
N LEU A 422 6.52 -4.18 4.58
CA LEU A 422 5.44 -3.60 5.39
C LEU A 422 5.81 -2.20 5.88
N ARG A 423 7.05 -1.98 6.33
CA ARG A 423 7.53 -0.64 6.74
C ARG A 423 7.44 0.35 5.60
N TYR A 424 7.91 -0.03 4.43
CA TYR A 424 7.78 0.79 3.22
C TYR A 424 6.31 1.06 2.88
N TYR A 425 5.42 0.07 3.03
CA TYR A 425 3.99 0.26 2.81
C TYR A 425 3.36 1.33 3.73
N PHE A 426 3.84 1.51 4.96
CA PHE A 426 3.28 2.54 5.85
C PHE A 426 4.03 3.88 5.77
N HIS A 427 5.36 3.84 5.61
CA HIS A 427 6.22 5.02 5.78
C HIS A 427 6.71 5.61 4.46
N ARG A 428 6.63 4.87 3.33
CA ARG A 428 7.16 5.28 2.01
C ARG A 428 8.66 5.55 1.99
N GLU A 429 9.39 5.02 2.97
CA GLU A 429 10.84 5.20 3.11
C GLU A 429 11.54 3.85 2.97
N LEU A 430 12.51 3.80 2.06
CA LEU A 430 13.44 2.68 1.97
C LEU A 430 14.46 2.79 3.11
N PRO A 431 14.87 1.66 3.72
CA PRO A 431 15.97 1.67 4.67
C PRO A 431 17.25 2.24 4.06
N GLU A 432 18.11 2.80 4.91
CA GLU A 432 19.44 3.24 4.49
C GLU A 432 20.21 2.07 3.85
N GLY A 433 20.74 2.30 2.64
CA GLY A 433 21.44 1.28 1.86
C GLY A 433 20.54 0.34 1.05
N ALA A 434 19.21 0.49 1.07
CA ALA A 434 18.30 -0.29 0.23
C ALA A 434 18.03 0.40 -1.11
N ALA A 435 18.19 -0.34 -2.21
CA ALA A 435 17.99 0.20 -3.55
C ALA A 435 16.51 0.18 -3.95
N PRO A 436 16.00 1.18 -4.69
CA PRO A 436 14.71 1.09 -5.35
C PRO A 436 14.62 -0.16 -6.24
N SER A 437 13.48 -0.82 -6.22
CA SER A 437 13.17 -2.01 -7.03
C SER A 437 13.37 -1.77 -8.53
N VAL A 438 13.12 -0.55 -9.02
CA VAL A 438 13.38 -0.16 -10.41
C VAL A 438 14.85 -0.33 -10.78
N GLN A 439 15.78 0.00 -9.87
CA GLN A 439 17.21 -0.20 -10.10
C GLN A 439 17.59 -1.68 -10.11
N VAL A 440 17.00 -2.48 -9.21
CA VAL A 440 17.21 -3.93 -9.19
C VAL A 440 16.71 -4.57 -10.49
N GLN A 441 15.52 -4.18 -10.96
CA GLN A 441 14.96 -4.67 -12.19
C GLN A 441 15.79 -4.25 -13.41
N MET A 442 16.24 -3.00 -13.47
CA MET A 442 17.12 -2.54 -14.55
C MET A 442 18.37 -3.43 -14.67
N VAL A 443 19.02 -3.77 -13.55
CA VAL A 443 20.16 -4.70 -13.53
C VAL A 443 19.74 -6.12 -13.91
N ALA A 444 18.58 -6.59 -13.43
CA ALA A 444 18.08 -7.93 -13.76
C ALA A 444 17.73 -8.10 -15.24
N HIS A 445 17.17 -7.08 -15.91
CA HIS A 445 16.85 -7.13 -17.34
C HIS A 445 18.10 -7.18 -18.22
N ALA A 446 19.23 -6.66 -17.72
CA ALA A 446 20.50 -6.68 -18.42
C ALA A 446 21.28 -8.01 -18.26
N ILE A 447 20.78 -8.97 -17.46
CA ILE A 447 21.43 -10.27 -17.28
C ILE A 447 21.59 -10.97 -18.64
N GLY A 448 22.82 -11.36 -18.94
CA GLY A 448 23.18 -12.09 -20.15
C GLY A 448 23.85 -11.24 -21.23
N ASP A 449 23.71 -9.92 -21.18
CA ASP A 449 24.45 -8.98 -22.03
C ASP A 449 25.53 -8.28 -21.19
N GLU A 450 26.79 -8.45 -21.58
CA GLU A 450 27.94 -7.94 -20.82
C GLU A 450 27.96 -6.40 -20.76
N ASP A 451 27.67 -5.75 -21.89
CA ASP A 451 27.76 -4.30 -22.01
C ASP A 451 26.57 -3.62 -21.33
N GLU A 452 25.36 -4.15 -21.51
CA GLU A 452 24.17 -3.63 -20.81
C GLU A 452 24.26 -3.86 -19.30
N LEU A 453 24.75 -5.02 -18.84
CA LEU A 453 24.87 -5.31 -17.41
C LEU A 453 25.92 -4.41 -16.75
N ARG A 454 27.07 -4.21 -17.42
CA ARG A 454 28.11 -3.30 -16.95
C ARG A 454 27.60 -1.87 -16.90
N ALA A 455 26.88 -1.42 -17.93
CA ALA A 455 26.25 -0.10 -17.95
C ALA A 455 25.23 0.05 -16.80
N ALA A 456 24.32 -0.90 -16.63
CA ALA A 456 23.31 -0.87 -15.56
C ALA A 456 23.97 -0.81 -14.17
N LEU A 457 24.93 -1.68 -13.87
CA LEU A 457 25.63 -1.69 -12.59
C LEU A 457 26.45 -0.43 -12.34
N SER A 458 27.01 0.21 -13.38
CA SER A 458 27.77 1.46 -13.24
C SER A 458 26.92 2.64 -12.75
N THR A 459 25.60 2.61 -13.01
CA THR A 459 24.68 3.66 -12.55
C THR A 459 24.25 3.51 -11.09
N ILE A 460 24.47 2.33 -10.49
CA ILE A 460 24.10 2.05 -9.10
C ILE A 460 25.13 2.71 -8.17
N PRO A 461 24.73 3.53 -7.19
CA PRO A 461 25.66 4.05 -6.18
C PRO A 461 26.27 2.93 -5.31
N ASP A 462 27.53 3.06 -4.90
CA ASP A 462 28.25 2.03 -4.13
C ASP A 462 27.55 1.65 -2.81
N GLN A 463 26.88 2.61 -2.17
CA GLN A 463 26.12 2.39 -0.93
C GLN A 463 24.92 1.44 -1.12
N LEU A 464 24.39 1.35 -2.34
CA LEU A 464 23.21 0.55 -2.71
C LEU A 464 23.60 -0.77 -3.40
N LEU A 465 24.83 -0.88 -3.89
CA LEU A 465 25.30 -2.01 -4.71
C LEU A 465 25.13 -3.36 -4.00
N GLU A 466 25.46 -3.43 -2.71
CA GLU A 466 25.28 -4.66 -1.92
C GLU A 466 23.82 -5.15 -1.91
N ASP A 467 22.85 -4.25 -1.74
CA ASP A 467 21.43 -4.61 -1.72
C ASP A 467 20.93 -5.01 -3.12
N VAL A 468 21.37 -4.31 -4.17
CA VAL A 468 21.04 -4.68 -5.56
C VAL A 468 21.52 -6.09 -5.87
N LEU A 469 22.78 -6.41 -5.55
CA LEU A 469 23.37 -7.71 -5.84
C LEU A 469 22.75 -8.84 -5.00
N ASP A 470 22.44 -8.60 -3.72
CA ASP A 470 21.74 -9.58 -2.88
C ASP A 470 20.33 -9.87 -3.41
N ARG A 471 19.60 -8.83 -3.85
CA ARG A 471 18.26 -8.99 -4.43
C ARG A 471 18.27 -9.58 -5.84
N LEU A 472 19.38 -9.47 -6.57
CA LEU A 472 19.56 -10.07 -7.89
C LEU A 472 19.43 -11.60 -7.83
N LEU A 473 19.73 -12.24 -6.70
CA LEU A 473 19.63 -13.70 -6.51
C LEU A 473 18.29 -14.27 -6.98
N ALA A 474 17.20 -13.53 -6.79
CA ALA A 474 15.86 -13.92 -7.24
C ALA A 474 15.75 -14.14 -8.75
N HIS A 475 16.50 -13.36 -9.53
CA HIS A 475 16.44 -13.31 -10.99
C HIS A 475 17.42 -14.28 -11.65
N LEU A 476 18.32 -14.89 -10.88
CA LEU A 476 19.34 -15.81 -11.37
C LEU A 476 18.85 -17.27 -11.32
N VAL A 477 17.63 -17.54 -11.80
CA VAL A 477 17.05 -18.90 -11.82
C VAL A 477 16.89 -19.36 -13.27
N SER A 478 17.40 -20.55 -13.60
CA SER A 478 17.37 -21.13 -14.95
C SER A 478 18.04 -20.25 -16.01
N VAL A 479 19.22 -19.70 -15.69
CA VAL A 479 19.96 -18.79 -16.58
C VAL A 479 20.68 -19.60 -17.68
N PRO A 480 20.59 -19.23 -18.98
CA PRO A 480 21.31 -19.92 -20.04
C PRO A 480 22.83 -19.86 -19.87
N LEU A 481 23.56 -20.92 -20.28
CA LEU A 481 25.02 -21.03 -20.12
C LEU A 481 25.81 -19.83 -20.66
N GLY A 482 25.41 -19.28 -21.83
CA GLY A 482 26.07 -18.09 -22.39
C GLY A 482 25.92 -16.84 -21.51
N ALA A 483 24.73 -16.67 -20.93
CA ALA A 483 24.42 -15.58 -20.01
C ALA A 483 25.09 -15.76 -18.64
N ILE A 484 25.30 -17.01 -18.19
CA ILE A 484 26.06 -17.30 -16.97
C ILE A 484 27.49 -16.76 -17.11
N GLN A 485 28.17 -17.02 -18.23
CA GLN A 485 29.56 -16.59 -18.42
C GLN A 485 29.70 -15.06 -18.40
N SER A 486 28.87 -14.35 -19.18
CA SER A 486 28.91 -12.87 -19.22
C SER A 486 28.58 -12.28 -17.86
N THR A 487 27.54 -12.81 -17.19
CA THR A 487 27.08 -12.30 -15.90
C THR A 487 28.11 -12.53 -14.79
N VAL A 488 28.72 -13.73 -14.70
CA VAL A 488 29.77 -14.00 -13.71
C VAL A 488 30.96 -13.04 -13.90
N THR A 489 31.36 -12.79 -15.15
CA THR A 489 32.48 -11.90 -15.46
C THR A 489 32.23 -10.48 -14.94
N VAL A 490 31.08 -9.89 -15.27
CA VAL A 490 30.74 -8.52 -14.82
C VAL A 490 30.55 -8.46 -13.29
N LEU A 491 29.95 -9.49 -12.67
CA LEU A 491 29.78 -9.53 -11.22
C LEU A 491 31.13 -9.51 -10.49
N LEU A 492 32.16 -10.19 -11.01
CA LEU A 492 33.49 -10.18 -10.41
C LEU A 492 34.17 -8.80 -10.47
N GLU A 493 33.86 -7.96 -11.47
CA GLU A 493 34.35 -6.58 -11.54
C GLU A 493 33.84 -5.72 -10.38
N MET A 494 32.67 -6.06 -9.82
CA MET A 494 32.03 -5.28 -8.75
C MET A 494 32.75 -5.39 -7.40
N PHE A 495 33.67 -6.35 -7.23
CA PHE A 495 34.43 -6.53 -5.99
C PHE A 495 35.14 -5.25 -5.52
N GLN A 496 35.65 -4.43 -6.43
CA GLN A 496 36.40 -3.23 -6.06
C GLN A 496 35.51 -2.13 -5.46
N ARG A 497 34.20 -2.18 -5.74
CA ARG A 497 33.21 -1.17 -5.33
C ARG A 497 32.54 -1.48 -3.99
N LEU A 498 32.77 -2.68 -3.45
CA LEU A 498 32.20 -3.10 -2.19
C LEU A 498 32.93 -2.47 -1.00
N ARG A 499 32.18 -2.20 0.09
CA ARG A 499 32.76 -1.70 1.34
C ARG A 499 33.80 -2.66 1.92
N VAL A 500 34.86 -2.14 2.50
CA VAL A 500 35.90 -2.94 3.19
C VAL A 500 35.50 -3.22 4.65
N GLU A 501 34.86 -2.25 5.32
CA GLU A 501 34.54 -2.35 6.74
C GLU A 501 33.24 -3.12 7.01
N SER A 502 33.17 -3.78 8.17
CA SER A 502 31.96 -4.50 8.62
C SER A 502 30.88 -3.56 9.17
N LYS A 503 29.66 -3.62 8.61
CA LYS A 503 28.49 -2.83 9.03
C LYS A 503 27.97 -3.27 10.41
N ARG A 504 27.98 -4.57 10.72
CA ARG A 504 27.37 -5.14 11.94
C ARG A 504 28.35 -6.00 12.74
N PHE A 505 27.93 -6.42 13.94
CA PHE A 505 28.71 -7.32 14.80
C PHE A 505 28.85 -8.71 14.15
N PHE A 506 27.74 -9.25 13.65
CA PHE A 506 27.71 -10.44 12.80
C PHE A 506 27.50 -10.00 11.34
N ASP A 507 28.60 -9.76 10.64
CA ASP A 507 28.60 -9.38 9.24
C ASP A 507 29.44 -10.39 8.46
N PRO A 508 28.86 -11.17 7.54
CA PRO A 508 29.61 -12.14 6.76
C PRO A 508 30.64 -11.48 5.82
N GLY A 509 30.54 -10.16 5.60
CA GLY A 509 31.42 -9.39 4.74
C GLY A 509 30.74 -9.03 3.41
N ALA A 510 31.07 -7.86 2.89
CA ALA A 510 30.44 -7.31 1.68
C ALA A 510 30.65 -8.18 0.44
N ASP A 511 31.77 -8.91 0.39
CA ASP A 511 32.14 -9.80 -0.72
C ASP A 511 31.05 -10.85 -1.03
N TYR A 512 30.26 -11.25 -0.02
CA TYR A 512 29.16 -12.18 -0.23
C TYR A 512 28.03 -11.62 -1.10
N ALA A 513 27.93 -10.30 -1.25
CA ALA A 513 27.01 -9.68 -2.19
C ALA A 513 27.34 -10.08 -3.65
N VAL A 514 28.62 -10.29 -3.98
CA VAL A 514 29.03 -10.82 -5.29
C VAL A 514 29.10 -12.35 -5.29
N LEU A 515 29.70 -12.93 -4.24
CA LEU A 515 29.96 -14.38 -4.22
C LEU A 515 28.68 -15.22 -4.24
N ARG A 516 27.60 -14.78 -3.60
CA ARG A 516 26.33 -15.53 -3.59
C ARG A 516 25.69 -15.59 -4.99
N PRO A 517 25.50 -14.47 -5.71
CA PRO A 517 25.08 -14.49 -7.11
C PRO A 517 25.96 -15.36 -8.01
N VAL A 518 27.28 -15.21 -7.90
CA VAL A 518 28.24 -15.98 -8.70
C VAL A 518 28.09 -17.47 -8.40
N LEU A 519 27.98 -17.84 -7.11
CA LEU A 519 27.80 -19.22 -6.72
C LEU A 519 26.52 -19.81 -7.31
N LYS A 520 25.40 -19.09 -7.15
CA LYS A 520 24.09 -19.53 -7.65
C LYS A 520 24.09 -19.75 -9.15
N LEU A 521 24.80 -18.92 -9.92
CA LEU A 521 24.96 -19.08 -11.36
C LEU A 521 25.81 -20.31 -11.70
N MET A 522 26.93 -20.48 -11.00
CA MET A 522 27.84 -21.60 -11.25
C MET A 522 27.25 -22.96 -10.83
N GLU A 523 26.39 -23.00 -9.81
CA GLU A 523 25.65 -24.22 -9.40
C GLU A 523 24.62 -24.69 -10.43
N GLN A 524 24.23 -23.83 -11.38
CA GLN A 524 23.32 -24.20 -12.48
C GLN A 524 24.04 -24.88 -13.65
N VAL A 525 25.38 -24.92 -13.64
CA VAL A 525 26.15 -25.55 -14.71
C VAL A 525 26.26 -27.05 -14.43
N GLU A 526 25.50 -27.85 -15.17
CA GLU A 526 25.39 -29.30 -14.93
C GLU A 526 26.68 -30.09 -15.26
N ASP A 527 27.47 -29.61 -16.23
CA ASP A 527 28.65 -30.33 -16.72
C ASP A 527 29.98 -29.68 -16.28
N GLN A 528 30.88 -30.52 -15.75
CA GLN A 528 32.19 -30.10 -15.22
C GLN A 528 33.05 -29.35 -16.26
N LYS A 529 32.98 -29.75 -17.54
CA LYS A 529 33.81 -29.14 -18.58
C LYS A 529 33.38 -27.70 -18.87
N SER A 530 32.09 -27.44 -18.91
CA SER A 530 31.55 -26.09 -19.04
C SER A 530 31.83 -25.26 -17.80
N ALA A 531 31.68 -25.83 -16.59
CA ALA A 531 31.99 -25.13 -15.35
C ALA A 531 33.47 -24.69 -15.34
N ASP A 532 34.38 -25.60 -15.71
CA ASP A 532 35.81 -25.33 -15.81
C ASP A 532 36.14 -24.26 -16.86
N ARG A 533 35.50 -24.34 -18.05
CA ARG A 533 35.68 -23.34 -19.11
C ARG A 533 35.20 -21.96 -18.68
N ILE A 534 34.02 -21.87 -18.07
CA ILE A 534 33.44 -20.61 -17.60
C ILE A 534 34.33 -20.01 -16.50
N ALA A 535 34.74 -20.83 -15.53
CA ALA A 535 35.61 -20.39 -14.44
C ALA A 535 36.95 -19.85 -14.96
N ARG A 536 37.56 -20.53 -15.94
CA ARG A 536 38.80 -20.07 -16.59
C ARG A 536 38.62 -18.73 -17.30
N ASN A 537 37.58 -18.61 -18.14
CA ASN A 537 37.30 -17.38 -18.87
C ASN A 537 37.03 -16.19 -17.93
N ALA A 538 36.22 -16.41 -16.88
CA ALA A 538 35.90 -15.38 -15.89
C ALA A 538 37.14 -14.98 -15.08
N TYR A 539 38.00 -15.94 -14.73
CA TYR A 539 39.29 -15.68 -14.09
C TYR A 539 40.19 -14.81 -14.98
N ASP A 540 40.31 -15.15 -16.27
CA ASP A 540 41.14 -14.42 -17.23
C ASP A 540 40.64 -12.98 -17.45
N ALA A 541 39.33 -12.77 -17.48
CA ALA A 541 38.72 -11.45 -17.64
C ALA A 541 38.78 -10.59 -16.37
N THR A 542 38.88 -11.19 -15.18
CA THR A 542 38.94 -10.46 -13.92
C THR A 542 40.33 -9.86 -13.72
N SER A 543 40.46 -8.55 -13.46
CA SER A 543 41.77 -7.91 -13.24
C SER A 543 42.22 -7.92 -11.77
N SER A 544 41.30 -7.89 -10.81
CA SER A 544 41.60 -7.88 -9.37
C SER A 544 42.11 -9.25 -8.91
N PHE A 545 43.29 -9.25 -8.29
CA PHE A 545 43.85 -10.47 -7.70
C PHE A 545 43.01 -10.97 -6.52
N TYR A 546 42.44 -10.05 -5.73
CA TYR A 546 41.57 -10.41 -4.63
C TYR A 546 40.27 -11.09 -5.11
N ALA A 547 39.63 -10.53 -6.15
CA ALA A 547 38.43 -11.12 -6.73
C ALA A 547 38.72 -12.52 -7.29
N ARG A 548 39.82 -12.69 -8.04
CA ARG A 548 40.29 -14.01 -8.52
C ARG A 548 40.49 -15.00 -7.39
N HIS A 549 41.17 -14.59 -6.32
CA HIS A 549 41.40 -15.42 -5.14
C HIS A 549 40.08 -15.87 -4.51
N ARG A 550 39.16 -14.93 -4.23
CA ARG A 550 37.86 -15.24 -3.63
C ARG A 550 37.01 -16.12 -4.53
N PHE A 551 37.10 -15.93 -5.85
CA PHE A 551 36.41 -16.73 -6.85
C PHE A 551 36.93 -18.18 -6.89
N ILE A 552 38.24 -18.39 -6.89
CA ILE A 552 38.82 -19.74 -6.79
C ILE A 552 38.35 -20.45 -5.52
N GLY A 553 38.48 -19.78 -4.37
CA GLY A 553 38.03 -20.35 -3.09
C GLY A 553 36.53 -20.62 -3.02
N LEU A 554 35.73 -19.85 -3.76
CA LEU A 554 34.30 -20.10 -3.92
C LEU A 554 34.04 -21.34 -4.76
N LEU A 555 34.78 -21.61 -5.83
CA LEU A 555 34.47 -22.72 -6.74
C LEU A 555 35.14 -24.05 -6.36
N GLY A 556 36.27 -23.96 -5.64
CA GLY A 556 37.07 -25.08 -5.19
C GLY A 556 36.47 -25.87 -4.01
N GLU A 557 37.34 -26.44 -3.19
CA GLU A 557 36.93 -27.26 -2.03
C GLU A 557 36.29 -26.44 -0.91
N ARG A 558 35.07 -26.81 -0.51
CA ARG A 558 34.25 -26.08 0.47
C ARG A 558 33.90 -26.94 1.69
N GLY A 559 34.92 -27.37 2.42
CA GLY A 559 34.74 -28.16 3.65
C GLY A 559 34.01 -29.50 3.43
N SER A 560 33.70 -30.19 4.52
CA SER A 560 33.26 -31.60 4.48
C SER A 560 31.83 -31.85 3.98
N SER A 561 31.01 -30.82 3.76
CA SER A 561 29.59 -30.97 3.40
C SER A 561 29.14 -30.25 2.12
N GLN A 562 30.01 -29.53 1.40
CA GLN A 562 29.66 -28.85 0.15
C GLN A 562 30.43 -29.41 -1.06
N SER A 563 29.76 -29.55 -2.20
CA SER A 563 30.35 -30.05 -3.44
C SER A 563 31.27 -29.02 -4.12
N ARG A 564 32.40 -29.49 -4.65
CA ARG A 564 33.28 -28.74 -5.57
C ARG A 564 32.50 -28.39 -6.84
N ILE A 565 32.69 -27.18 -7.38
CA ILE A 565 32.12 -26.79 -8.68
C ILE A 565 33.12 -26.97 -9.82
N ILE A 566 34.38 -26.61 -9.60
CA ILE A 566 35.45 -26.79 -10.60
C ILE A 566 36.27 -28.05 -10.31
N SER A 567 36.97 -28.57 -11.31
CA SER A 567 37.85 -29.72 -11.13
C SER A 567 39.02 -29.39 -10.19
N PRO A 568 39.51 -30.37 -9.39
CA PRO A 568 40.71 -30.18 -8.57
C PRO A 568 41.93 -29.74 -9.38
N GLU A 569 42.06 -30.23 -10.61
CA GLU A 569 43.14 -29.88 -11.53
C GLU A 569 43.07 -28.41 -11.94
N LEU A 570 41.88 -27.90 -12.29
CA LEU A 570 41.69 -26.50 -12.60
C LEU A 570 41.90 -25.61 -11.38
N GLU A 571 41.41 -26.01 -10.20
CA GLU A 571 41.63 -25.26 -8.96
C GLU A 571 43.12 -25.05 -8.69
N LEU A 572 43.92 -26.13 -8.79
CA LEU A 572 45.36 -26.08 -8.60
C LEU A 572 46.02 -25.16 -9.64
N GLU A 573 45.67 -25.33 -10.92
CA GLU A 573 46.21 -24.51 -12.00
C GLU A 573 45.92 -23.01 -11.80
N LEU A 574 44.69 -22.63 -11.44
CA LEU A 574 44.33 -21.23 -11.22
C LEU A 574 45.02 -20.65 -9.99
N ARG A 575 45.27 -21.44 -8.94
CA ARG A 575 46.04 -21.02 -7.75
C ARG A 575 47.51 -20.78 -8.10
N GLU A 576 48.14 -21.68 -8.85
CA GLU A 576 49.54 -21.53 -9.30
C GLU A 576 49.69 -20.32 -10.22
N ARG A 577 48.74 -20.13 -11.15
CA ARG A 577 48.73 -18.96 -12.03
C ARG A 577 48.54 -17.66 -11.26
N LEU A 578 47.63 -17.63 -10.29
CA LEU A 578 47.43 -16.45 -9.43
C LEU A 578 48.72 -16.10 -8.67
N ARG A 579 49.42 -17.11 -8.13
CA ARG A 579 50.72 -16.92 -7.47
C ARG A 579 51.75 -16.32 -8.43
N SER A 580 51.86 -16.85 -9.65
CA SER A 580 52.77 -16.33 -10.67
C SER A 580 52.43 -14.89 -11.08
N ASP A 581 51.16 -14.60 -11.30
CA ASP A 581 50.67 -13.28 -11.71
C ASP A 581 50.93 -12.23 -10.62
N ILE A 582 50.67 -12.55 -9.35
CA ILE A 582 50.97 -11.64 -8.21
C ILE A 582 52.49 -11.44 -8.08
N SER A 583 53.28 -12.51 -8.22
CA SER A 583 54.74 -12.43 -8.06
C SER A 583 55.42 -11.60 -9.15
N SER A 584 54.82 -11.53 -10.34
CA SER A 584 55.32 -10.75 -11.48
C SER A 584 54.61 -9.41 -11.67
N ALA A 585 53.64 -9.09 -10.81
CA ALA A 585 52.86 -7.86 -10.94
C ALA A 585 53.72 -6.62 -10.65
N PRO A 586 53.59 -5.54 -11.45
CA PRO A 586 54.27 -4.30 -11.17
C PRO A 586 53.69 -3.63 -9.91
N ALA A 587 54.53 -2.87 -9.20
CA ALA A 587 54.13 -2.15 -7.99
C ALA A 587 52.89 -1.25 -8.19
N SER A 588 52.74 -0.65 -9.39
CA SER A 588 51.59 0.19 -9.76
C SER A 588 50.25 -0.55 -9.83
N VAL A 589 50.26 -1.88 -9.95
CA VAL A 589 49.06 -2.72 -9.87
C VAL A 589 48.80 -3.11 -8.41
N LEU A 590 49.84 -3.58 -7.72
CA LEU A 590 49.73 -4.02 -6.33
C LEU A 590 49.29 -2.90 -5.38
N GLU A 591 49.75 -1.66 -5.59
CA GLU A 591 49.36 -0.50 -4.77
C GLU A 591 47.85 -0.22 -4.78
N LYS A 592 47.11 -0.70 -5.80
CA LYS A 592 45.66 -0.47 -5.97
C LYS A 592 44.81 -1.66 -5.55
N GLU A 593 45.41 -2.77 -5.11
CA GLU A 593 44.67 -3.99 -4.82
C GLU A 593 43.97 -3.91 -3.44
N ARG A 594 42.64 -4.01 -3.42
CA ARG A 594 41.75 -3.72 -2.27
C ARG A 594 42.08 -4.49 -0.98
N GLU A 595 42.60 -5.71 -1.10
CA GLU A 595 42.89 -6.61 0.02
C GLU A 595 44.25 -7.30 -0.22
N LEU A 596 45.26 -6.49 -0.52
CA LEU A 596 46.59 -6.95 -0.94
C LEU A 596 47.20 -7.93 0.07
N LEU A 597 47.24 -7.62 1.36
CA LEU A 597 47.86 -8.49 2.37
C LEU A 597 47.23 -9.89 2.38
N ARG A 598 45.89 -9.96 2.35
CA ARG A 598 45.15 -11.23 2.36
C ARG A 598 45.37 -12.02 1.08
N THR A 599 45.44 -11.33 -0.05
CA THR A 599 45.69 -11.93 -1.37
C THR A 599 47.10 -12.51 -1.47
N VAL A 600 48.08 -11.78 -0.96
CA VAL A 600 49.49 -12.22 -0.87
C VAL A 600 49.62 -13.41 0.06
N LEU A 601 49.05 -13.38 1.27
CA LEU A 601 49.17 -14.48 2.23
C LEU A 601 48.70 -15.82 1.64
N GLN A 602 47.59 -15.81 0.88
CA GLN A 602 47.04 -16.99 0.23
C GLN A 602 47.94 -17.53 -0.89
N ALA A 603 48.64 -16.66 -1.61
CA ALA A 603 49.63 -17.10 -2.60
C ALA A 603 50.81 -17.87 -1.93
N VAL A 604 51.01 -17.68 -0.63
CA VAL A 604 52.20 -18.11 0.13
C VAL A 604 51.93 -19.31 1.03
N ALA A 605 50.68 -19.53 1.46
CA ALA A 605 50.32 -20.48 2.52
C ALA A 605 50.25 -21.98 2.14
N HIS A 606 50.55 -22.39 0.90
CA HIS A 606 50.56 -23.81 0.51
C HIS A 606 51.98 -24.39 0.46
N GLU A 607 52.10 -25.61 0.99
CA GLU A 607 53.27 -26.38 1.42
C GLU A 607 54.51 -26.32 0.50
N ASP A 608 55.68 -26.38 1.16
CA ASP A 608 57.07 -26.44 0.63
C ASP A 608 57.67 -25.14 0.05
N ASN A 609 57.80 -24.10 0.88
CA ASN A 609 58.67 -22.95 0.54
C ASN A 609 59.80 -22.76 1.57
N GLU A 610 60.85 -23.58 1.46
CA GLU A 610 62.21 -23.23 1.92
C GLU A 610 62.84 -22.13 1.01
N SER A 611 62.25 -21.86 -0.14
CA SER A 611 62.57 -20.73 -1.02
C SER A 611 61.72 -19.51 -0.65
N GLY A 612 62.38 -18.44 -0.20
CA GLY A 612 61.75 -17.20 0.20
C GLY A 612 60.78 -16.60 -0.83
N LEU A 613 59.84 -15.82 -0.32
CA LEU A 613 58.80 -15.09 -1.04
C LEU A 613 59.29 -14.37 -2.30
N PRO A 614 58.72 -14.64 -3.49
CA PRO A 614 59.02 -13.89 -4.73
C PRO A 614 58.50 -12.43 -4.75
N LEU A 615 57.75 -11.99 -3.72
CA LEU A 615 57.16 -10.64 -3.64
C LEU A 615 58.09 -9.57 -3.05
N LEU A 616 59.31 -9.93 -2.63
CA LEU A 616 60.22 -9.06 -1.88
C LEU A 616 60.55 -7.75 -2.62
N GLU A 617 60.83 -7.78 -3.93
CA GLU A 617 61.20 -6.56 -4.67
C GLU A 617 60.05 -5.56 -4.80
N ALA A 618 58.82 -6.04 -5.02
CA ALA A 618 57.65 -5.16 -5.13
C ALA A 618 57.17 -4.66 -3.76
N ALA A 619 57.31 -5.47 -2.70
CA ALA A 619 56.96 -5.11 -1.33
C ALA A 619 57.88 -4.02 -0.73
N GLU A 620 59.08 -3.80 -1.30
CA GLU A 620 59.97 -2.69 -0.91
C GLU A 620 59.54 -1.35 -1.53
N ASN A 621 58.58 -1.33 -2.47
CA ASN A 621 58.03 -0.09 -3.00
C ASN A 621 57.18 0.63 -1.93
N PRO A 622 57.43 1.93 -1.64
CA PRO A 622 56.71 2.70 -0.63
C PRO A 622 55.18 2.59 -0.70
N ARG A 623 54.60 2.63 -1.90
CA ARG A 623 53.15 2.59 -2.12
C ARG A 623 52.56 1.20 -1.89
N VAL A 624 53.32 0.16 -2.21
CA VAL A 624 52.94 -1.24 -1.92
C VAL A 624 53.04 -1.50 -0.41
N THR A 625 54.08 -0.99 0.26
CA THR A 625 54.19 -1.04 1.72
C THR A 625 52.99 -0.38 2.39
N ALA A 626 52.60 0.81 1.94
CA ALA A 626 51.41 1.51 2.45
C ALA A 626 50.15 0.65 2.28
N GLN A 627 49.97 0.04 1.11
CA GLN A 627 48.81 -0.80 0.84
C GLN A 627 48.80 -2.08 1.69
N LEU A 628 49.94 -2.75 1.88
CA LEU A 628 50.08 -3.90 2.77
C LEU A 628 49.76 -3.52 4.23
N LEU A 629 50.22 -2.35 4.68
CA LEU A 629 49.99 -1.87 6.04
C LEU A 629 48.51 -1.51 6.26
N SER A 630 47.90 -0.77 5.33
CA SER A 630 46.48 -0.40 5.36
C SER A 630 45.55 -1.61 5.30
N THR A 631 45.85 -2.61 4.47
CA THR A 631 45.06 -3.85 4.39
C THR A 631 45.33 -4.81 5.55
N GLY A 632 46.44 -4.64 6.28
CA GLY A 632 46.71 -5.31 7.54
C GLY A 632 45.94 -4.76 8.74
N LEU A 633 45.28 -3.61 8.62
CA LEU A 633 44.43 -3.07 9.67
C LEU A 633 43.11 -3.84 9.75
N THR A 634 42.85 -4.45 10.90
CA THR A 634 41.61 -5.16 11.21
C THR A 634 40.95 -4.51 12.42
N THR A 635 39.63 -4.62 12.54
CA THR A 635 38.90 -4.10 13.71
C THR A 635 38.21 -5.26 14.42
N THR A 636 38.61 -5.51 15.66
CA THR A 636 37.95 -6.47 16.55
C THR A 636 36.74 -5.82 17.22
N LYS A 637 35.64 -6.56 17.32
CA LYS A 637 34.41 -6.11 17.98
C LYS A 637 34.14 -6.99 19.19
N ARG A 638 33.91 -6.39 20.36
CA ARG A 638 33.51 -7.09 21.59
C ARG A 638 32.23 -6.49 22.14
N GLN A 639 31.29 -7.35 22.53
CA GLN A 639 30.03 -6.94 23.16
C GLN A 639 29.80 -7.79 24.41
N THR A 640 29.48 -7.14 25.52
CA THR A 640 29.09 -7.83 26.75
C THR A 640 27.65 -8.33 26.61
N MET A 641 27.40 -9.59 26.96
CA MET A 641 26.05 -10.18 26.89
C MET A 641 25.05 -9.34 27.71
N GLY A 642 23.97 -8.89 27.07
CA GLY A 642 22.97 -8.00 27.67
C GLY A 642 23.26 -6.49 27.53
N SER A 643 24.42 -6.09 27.02
CA SER A 643 24.73 -4.69 26.68
C SER A 643 24.51 -4.43 25.19
N VAL A 644 23.96 -3.25 24.83
CA VAL A 644 23.84 -2.80 23.43
C VAL A 644 25.15 -2.15 22.93
N GLN A 645 26.09 -1.87 23.83
CA GLN A 645 27.36 -1.22 23.49
C GLN A 645 28.35 -2.21 22.88
N VAL A 646 28.85 -1.89 21.69
CA VAL A 646 29.91 -2.64 20.99
C VAL A 646 31.23 -1.89 21.14
N HIS A 647 32.21 -2.51 21.78
CA HIS A 647 33.59 -2.02 21.80
C HIS A 647 34.29 -2.40 20.50
N ARG A 648 34.96 -1.44 19.87
CA ARG A 648 35.76 -1.63 18.65
C ARG A 648 37.22 -1.33 18.97
N GLU A 649 38.12 -2.24 18.63
CA GLU A 649 39.56 -2.07 18.82
C GLU A 649 40.28 -2.47 17.54
N ASP A 650 41.09 -1.55 17.00
CA ASP A 650 41.91 -1.82 15.83
C ASP A 650 43.13 -2.65 16.18
N ARG A 651 43.48 -3.56 15.27
CA ARG A 651 44.63 -4.44 15.36
C ARG A 651 45.34 -4.49 14.02
N LEU A 652 46.66 -4.48 14.06
CA LEU A 652 47.50 -4.69 12.88
C LEU A 652 47.86 -6.17 12.79
N ALA A 653 47.68 -6.78 11.61
CA ALA A 653 48.03 -8.17 11.34
C ALA A 653 49.56 -8.38 11.29
N TRP A 654 50.21 -8.18 12.43
CA TRP A 654 51.67 -8.08 12.57
C TRP A 654 52.39 -9.33 12.08
N ASP A 655 51.99 -10.51 12.57
CA ASP A 655 52.64 -11.77 12.20
C ASP A 655 52.45 -12.08 10.71
N THR A 656 51.31 -11.71 10.14
CA THR A 656 51.06 -11.83 8.70
C THR A 656 51.97 -10.92 7.89
N LEU A 657 52.18 -9.68 8.34
CA LEU A 657 53.13 -8.76 7.70
C LEU A 657 54.57 -9.28 7.81
N LEU A 658 54.97 -9.81 8.97
CA LEU A 658 56.27 -10.45 9.13
C LEU A 658 56.48 -11.63 8.19
N LEU A 659 55.45 -12.44 7.96
CA LEU A 659 55.51 -13.50 6.95
C LEU A 659 55.83 -12.92 5.58
N VAL A 660 55.17 -11.83 5.15
CA VAL A 660 55.39 -11.20 3.83
C VAL A 660 56.81 -10.62 3.67
N TYR A 661 57.34 -9.96 4.70
CA TYR A 661 58.69 -9.37 4.64
C TYR A 661 59.81 -10.35 5.05
N GLY A 662 59.44 -11.54 5.53
CA GLY A 662 60.32 -12.59 6.02
C GLY A 662 60.89 -12.36 7.42
N ASN A 663 61.12 -11.11 7.83
CA ASN A 663 61.56 -10.77 9.18
C ASN A 663 61.21 -9.32 9.58
N GLU A 664 61.35 -9.02 10.88
CA GLU A 664 61.00 -7.72 11.45
C GLU A 664 61.92 -6.58 11.01
N GLU A 665 63.20 -6.85 10.76
CA GLU A 665 64.17 -5.83 10.31
C GLU A 665 63.81 -5.29 8.93
N ARG A 666 63.52 -6.19 7.98
CA ARG A 666 63.08 -5.83 6.62
C ARG A 666 61.75 -5.10 6.62
N PHE A 667 60.79 -5.56 7.42
CA PHE A 667 59.49 -4.89 7.53
C PHE A 667 59.65 -3.45 8.04
N ARG A 668 60.43 -3.25 9.11
CA ARG A 668 60.73 -1.91 9.64
C ARG A 668 61.47 -1.04 8.63
N GLY A 669 62.41 -1.62 7.88
CA GLY A 669 63.12 -0.94 6.80
C GLY A 669 62.18 -0.44 5.70
N ALA A 670 61.28 -1.30 5.22
CA ALA A 670 60.28 -0.93 4.21
C ALA A 670 59.34 0.17 4.68
N VAL A 671 58.87 0.11 5.93
CA VAL A 671 58.02 1.16 6.52
C VAL A 671 58.78 2.48 6.69
N ALA A 672 60.07 2.45 7.04
CA ALA A 672 60.90 3.65 7.13
C ALA A 672 61.08 4.35 5.77
N ILE A 673 61.28 3.58 4.69
CA ILE A 673 61.35 4.12 3.32
C ILE A 673 60.00 4.75 2.94
N MET A 674 58.89 4.08 3.25
CA MET A 674 57.54 4.62 3.04
C MET A 674 57.30 5.92 3.82
N GLN A 675 57.67 5.99 5.09
CA GLN A 675 57.56 7.20 5.92
C GLN A 675 58.42 8.35 5.37
N ALA A 676 59.59 8.05 4.80
CA ALA A 676 60.43 9.05 4.14
C ALA A 676 59.74 9.62 2.89
N SER A 677 59.12 8.79 2.05
CA SER A 677 58.34 9.25 0.89
C SER A 677 57.10 10.08 1.28
N ILE A 678 56.42 9.74 2.39
CA ILE A 678 55.36 10.58 2.96
C ILE A 678 55.91 11.95 3.38
N THR A 679 57.04 11.98 4.08
CA THR A 679 57.68 13.22 4.54
C THR A 679 58.16 14.09 3.38
N ALA A 680 58.58 13.46 2.27
CA ALA A 680 58.97 14.13 1.03
C ALA A 680 57.78 14.65 0.20
N GLY A 681 56.53 14.34 0.60
CA GLY A 681 55.32 14.75 -0.12
C GLY A 681 55.04 13.93 -1.38
N GLU A 682 55.66 12.76 -1.54
CA GLU A 682 55.49 11.87 -2.70
C GLU A 682 54.27 10.94 -2.56
N MET A 683 53.69 10.89 -1.36
CA MET A 683 52.55 10.06 -0.99
C MET A 683 51.65 10.76 0.01
N GLU A 684 50.33 10.62 -0.16
CA GLU A 684 49.34 11.07 0.81
C GLU A 684 49.03 9.97 1.83
N VAL A 685 48.58 10.39 3.02
CA VAL A 685 48.19 9.49 4.12
C VAL A 685 46.70 9.63 4.33
N ASP A 686 45.96 8.54 4.10
CA ASP A 686 44.55 8.45 4.47
C ASP A 686 44.37 8.05 5.94
N ASP A 687 43.13 8.15 6.45
CA ASP A 687 42.81 7.81 7.85
C ASP A 687 43.22 6.37 8.21
N ARG A 688 43.03 5.44 7.27
CA ARG A 688 43.30 4.02 7.47
C ARG A 688 44.80 3.75 7.62
N LEU A 689 45.61 4.32 6.74
CA LEU A 689 47.07 4.25 6.80
C LEU A 689 47.59 4.92 8.06
N SER A 690 47.03 6.07 8.45
CA SER A 690 47.39 6.78 9.68
C SER A 690 47.17 5.91 10.93
N ARG A 691 46.02 5.22 11.02
CA ARG A 691 45.72 4.29 12.11
C ARG A 691 46.64 3.09 12.10
N ALA A 692 46.92 2.53 10.92
CA ALA A 692 47.83 1.41 10.77
C ALA A 692 49.28 1.77 11.17
N LEU A 693 49.76 2.97 10.82
CA LEU A 693 51.05 3.52 11.24
C LEU A 693 51.13 3.70 12.76
N THR A 694 50.08 4.24 13.38
CA THR A 694 50.01 4.39 14.84
C THR A 694 50.16 3.04 15.55
N LEU A 695 49.49 2.00 15.04
CA LEU A 695 49.63 0.64 15.58
C LEU A 695 51.01 0.05 15.28
N PHE A 696 51.57 0.28 14.09
CA PHE A 696 52.92 -0.14 13.75
C PHE A 696 53.97 0.42 14.71
N GLU A 697 53.92 1.71 15.02
CA GLU A 697 54.82 2.36 15.98
C GLU A 697 54.67 1.75 17.38
N LYS A 698 53.42 1.58 17.83
CA LYS A 698 53.09 0.95 19.11
C LYS A 698 53.62 -0.49 19.21
N TYR A 699 53.52 -1.26 18.13
CA TYR A 699 53.93 -2.66 18.09
C TYR A 699 55.45 -2.79 17.97
N SER A 700 56.09 -1.85 17.29
CA SER A 700 57.54 -1.74 17.16
C SER A 700 58.23 -1.35 18.48
N SER A 701 57.53 -0.65 19.38
CA SER A 701 58.04 -0.28 20.71
C SER A 701 57.93 -1.40 21.75
N GLY A 702 57.49 -2.60 21.36
CA GLY A 702 57.42 -3.78 22.22
C GLY A 702 56.06 -4.05 22.87
N TRP A 703 55.04 -3.22 22.64
CA TRP A 703 53.68 -3.50 23.10
C TRP A 703 52.90 -4.25 22.02
N ARG A 704 52.46 -5.49 22.27
CA ARG A 704 51.60 -6.27 21.37
C ARG A 704 50.44 -6.87 22.17
N PRO A 705 49.22 -7.02 21.59
CA PRO A 705 48.11 -7.69 22.27
C PRO A 705 48.47 -9.14 22.64
N GLU A 706 48.00 -9.66 23.80
CA GLU A 706 48.36 -11.00 24.32
C GLU A 706 47.75 -12.18 23.54
N GLU A 707 46.70 -11.96 22.74
CA GLU A 707 46.03 -12.98 21.92
C GLU A 707 45.71 -12.43 20.52
N PHE A 708 46.16 -13.13 19.48
CA PHE A 708 45.81 -12.89 18.07
C PHE A 708 44.61 -13.73 17.65
#